data_AF-A0A6S7FTJ9-F1
#
_entry.id   AF-A0A6S7FTJ9-F1
#
_cell.length_a   1.000
_cell.length_b   1.000
_cell.length_c   1.000
_cell.angle_alpha   90.00
_cell.angle_beta   90.00
_cell.angle_gamma   90.00
#
_symmetry.space_group_name_H-M   'P 1'
#
loop_
_entity.id
_entity.type
_entity.pdbx_description
1 polymer ?
#
loop_
_entity_poly.entity_id
_entity_poly.type
_entity_poly.pdbx_seq_one_letter_code
_entity_poly.pdbx_strand_id
1 'polypeptide(L)'
;MESLPDEADSSPDEAESSPDEAKSSPHEMENLPKRRTLPYDIDGLKVYSLEYDSGNKTAVTEDGRQWSNYTTSRRAGFVGKRYLKSCKGSYRCENQRCGYFRQYNKVNQVQFEKKESCLVCRTCGATPVFVPCFARKIWEYPEGKSEVTVYHYGIHTCFPVKRSPTTVTDTATMAFKQSRTLKPERFVNDKLIEATENEESLEAINDLADSLVERQTLKKMKQSAKEKLDPVGHSYDAVMKYKTKVQDVLKDPFLIFKVDCEKQIVFKTSREQLQLAMEMGQGHLNVEPCHVDGKHNRVTGYITISLVVYNPNLREMMKIATMECPTESKENIGIFWDCLNTALRQFTGDNKYFLSLILLKASTKNMYDKAKAALEKFIDNNPFLNNWWKWWEARRSHVFRAFKPGFNVAKSNLAEVHHSRSHHIGAENLTLIQACREDVAESVKLKRRVEDQKKQAEAFCKELDDYVEKGEDLQLREPEYFVDETAAHRNDPLEKRPCKKTSACASTNKKCEVDKRLAPRQNTRSTKFSRSLQIAKSCQNSYRVGDIKFNSPQSHEISIIHNTGTSYKVALNKMPSCDGCKYCSSREICSHILWVLLYVYKVPENSEVLQQRSFLNSELESITKGRDGKAPTSKTLSATTINTATATAANTPTTTMAAKDFRNPDLTKQQWCISRVVSRGRTPACSGRNCSRQFERGDLSIQVSAHWIPPHETKDGKKFTVDRNYHFCLQWSCLQNIPANSNLQVPPSAIKLDEIIGPSLSSQDYDKILSENLPVQWLK
;
A
#
# COMPACT_ATOMS: atom_id res chain seq x y z
N MET A 1 60.36 -56.97 -39.40
CA MET A 1 59.53 -56.91 -40.62
C MET A 1 58.54 -55.78 -40.44
N GLU A 2 58.67 -54.60 -41.01
CA GLU A 2 59.65 -53.97 -41.91
C GLU A 2 59.27 -52.47 -41.79
N SER A 3 60.08 -51.71 -41.06
CA SER A 3 61.06 -50.73 -41.58
C SER A 3 60.43 -49.39 -42.01
N LEU A 4 60.78 -48.36 -41.24
CA LEU A 4 60.91 -46.97 -41.69
C LEU A 4 61.71 -46.89 -43.00
N PRO A 5 61.60 -45.77 -43.72
CA PRO A 5 62.82 -44.99 -43.88
C PRO A 5 62.67 -43.48 -43.65
N ASP A 6 63.82 -42.93 -43.26
CA ASP A 6 64.20 -41.55 -43.01
C ASP A 6 64.37 -40.69 -44.29
N GLU A 7 64.21 -39.38 -44.10
CA GLU A 7 65.02 -38.23 -44.60
C GLU A 7 65.44 -38.15 -46.09
N ALA A 8 65.01 -37.09 -46.80
CA ALA A 8 65.86 -35.93 -47.15
C ALA A 8 65.21 -34.98 -48.19
N ASP A 9 65.12 -33.71 -47.79
CA ASP A 9 65.46 -32.48 -48.51
C ASP A 9 65.00 -32.23 -49.97
N SER A 10 64.09 -31.27 -50.14
CA SER A 10 64.13 -30.26 -51.22
C SER A 10 63.07 -29.18 -51.01
N SER A 11 63.54 -27.97 -50.72
CA SER A 11 62.81 -26.72 -50.94
C SER A 11 62.25 -26.67 -52.38
N PRO A 12 61.11 -26.01 -52.58
CA PRO A 12 61.21 -24.69 -53.20
C PRO A 12 60.28 -23.65 -52.56
N ASP A 13 60.83 -22.44 -52.44
CA ASP A 13 60.10 -21.18 -52.48
C ASP A 13 59.05 -21.22 -53.60
N GLU A 14 57.80 -20.83 -53.33
CA GLU A 14 57.05 -19.88 -54.18
C GLU A 14 55.92 -19.23 -53.36
N ALA A 15 55.86 -17.91 -53.51
CA ALA A 15 55.05 -16.98 -52.74
C ALA A 15 53.57 -17.03 -53.11
N GLU A 16 52.70 -17.08 -52.09
CA GLU A 16 51.27 -16.84 -52.25
C GLU A 16 51.01 -15.40 -52.71
N SER A 17 50.48 -15.28 -53.92
CA SER A 17 50.05 -14.02 -54.53
C SER A 17 48.79 -13.50 -53.85
N SER A 18 48.92 -12.29 -53.32
CA SER A 18 47.85 -11.40 -52.84
C SER A 18 46.77 -11.16 -53.91
N PRO A 19 45.46 -11.09 -53.55
CA PRO A 19 44.45 -10.65 -54.50
C PRO A 19 44.61 -9.15 -54.76
N ASP A 20 44.77 -8.83 -56.03
CA ASP A 20 45.01 -7.50 -56.58
C ASP A 20 44.11 -6.40 -56.02
N GLU A 21 44.76 -5.32 -55.59
CA GLU A 21 44.16 -3.99 -55.49
C GLU A 21 43.67 -3.56 -56.88
N ALA A 22 42.36 -3.69 -57.12
CA ALA A 22 41.72 -3.06 -58.27
C ALA A 22 41.89 -1.53 -58.17
N LYS A 23 42.88 -1.00 -58.90
CA LYS A 23 43.05 0.42 -59.18
C LYS A 23 41.87 0.91 -60.03
N SER A 24 40.85 1.48 -59.41
CA SER A 24 39.91 2.36 -60.11
C SER A 24 40.49 3.78 -60.16
N SER A 25 40.54 4.34 -61.37
CA SER A 25 41.09 5.64 -61.77
C SER A 25 40.57 6.84 -60.94
N PRO A 26 41.37 7.91 -60.72
CA PRO A 26 40.97 9.11 -59.97
C PRO A 26 39.94 10.05 -60.65
N HIS A 27 39.44 9.73 -61.84
CA HIS A 27 38.72 10.69 -62.69
C HIS A 27 37.19 10.73 -62.58
N GLU A 28 36.57 10.03 -61.62
CA GLU A 28 35.11 10.10 -61.34
C GLU A 28 34.78 10.78 -59.99
N MET A 29 35.63 11.69 -59.50
CA MET A 29 35.46 12.36 -58.20
C MET A 29 34.70 13.70 -58.24
N GLU A 30 34.06 14.09 -59.35
CA GLU A 30 33.50 15.45 -59.49
C GLU A 30 32.03 15.66 -59.10
N ASN A 31 31.29 14.65 -58.65
CA ASN A 31 29.92 14.86 -58.14
C ASN A 31 29.55 13.89 -56.99
N LEU A 32 30.26 13.97 -55.87
CA LEU A 32 29.84 13.28 -54.64
C LEU A 32 28.64 14.03 -54.01
N PRO A 33 27.56 13.33 -53.62
CA PRO A 33 26.40 13.97 -53.01
C PRO A 33 26.78 14.59 -51.66
N LYS A 34 26.88 15.92 -51.62
CA LYS A 34 27.05 16.68 -50.37
C LYS A 34 25.81 16.49 -49.49
N ARG A 35 26.00 15.93 -48.30
CA ARG A 35 24.93 15.74 -47.32
C ARG A 35 25.30 16.36 -45.98
N ARG A 36 24.29 16.69 -45.19
CA ARG A 36 24.47 17.15 -43.80
C ARG A 36 24.68 15.99 -42.82
N THR A 37 24.17 14.80 -43.15
CA THR A 37 24.25 13.60 -42.32
C THR A 37 24.32 12.33 -43.17
N LEU A 38 24.87 11.26 -42.59
CA LEU A 38 24.86 9.93 -43.20
C LEU A 38 23.46 9.29 -43.15
N PRO A 39 23.07 8.52 -44.19
CA PRO A 39 21.93 7.61 -44.09
C PRO A 39 22.09 6.63 -42.94
N TYR A 40 20.97 6.23 -42.35
CA TYR A 40 20.95 5.34 -41.19
C TYR A 40 21.37 3.90 -41.54
N ASP A 41 20.84 3.36 -42.65
CA ASP A 41 21.15 2.03 -43.15
C ASP A 41 22.02 2.14 -44.41
N ILE A 42 23.34 2.03 -44.22
CA ILE A 42 24.32 2.05 -45.30
C ILE A 42 24.81 0.63 -45.51
N ASP A 43 24.84 0.24 -46.78
CA ASP A 43 25.31 -1.07 -47.22
C ASP A 43 26.02 -0.97 -48.57
N GLY A 44 26.99 -1.85 -48.80
CA GLY A 44 27.82 -1.88 -50.00
C GLY A 44 28.86 -0.76 -50.08
N LEU A 45 29.40 -0.57 -51.29
CA LEU A 45 30.40 0.47 -51.59
C LEU A 45 29.72 1.83 -51.76
N LYS A 46 29.86 2.74 -50.77
CA LYS A 46 29.30 4.09 -50.84
C LYS A 46 30.29 5.13 -50.30
N VAL A 47 30.28 6.32 -50.89
CA VAL A 47 31.15 7.43 -50.49
C VAL A 47 30.30 8.68 -50.27
N TYR A 48 30.54 9.35 -49.15
CA TYR A 48 29.83 10.58 -48.77
C TYR A 48 30.82 11.68 -48.39
N SER A 49 30.53 12.91 -48.80
CA SER A 49 31.25 14.10 -48.33
C SER A 49 30.34 14.93 -47.43
N LEU A 50 30.82 15.22 -46.22
CA LEU A 50 30.04 15.87 -45.15
C LEU A 50 30.81 17.04 -44.55
N GLU A 51 30.12 18.17 -44.36
CA GLU A 51 30.65 19.33 -43.63
C GLU A 51 30.39 19.16 -42.12
N TYR A 52 31.35 19.57 -41.28
CA TYR A 52 31.23 19.44 -39.83
C TYR A 52 31.78 20.66 -39.08
N ASP A 53 31.13 21.01 -37.96
CA ASP A 53 31.67 22.00 -37.02
C ASP A 53 32.76 21.38 -36.15
N SER A 54 33.82 22.15 -35.87
CA SER A 54 35.02 21.67 -35.16
C SER A 54 34.73 21.01 -33.79
N GLY A 55 33.64 21.40 -33.14
CA GLY A 55 33.16 20.83 -31.86
C GLY A 55 32.29 19.56 -31.97
N ASN A 56 31.83 19.17 -33.17
CA ASN A 56 30.87 18.06 -33.34
C ASN A 56 31.18 17.14 -34.53
N LYS A 57 32.45 16.72 -34.65
CA LYS A 57 32.95 15.89 -35.77
C LYS A 57 32.25 14.52 -35.89
N THR A 58 31.78 13.98 -34.78
CA THR A 58 31.23 12.62 -34.72
C THR A 58 29.77 12.55 -35.13
N ALA A 59 28.92 13.52 -34.74
CA ALA A 59 27.47 13.43 -34.94
C ALA A 59 27.06 13.36 -36.41
N VAL A 60 27.75 14.08 -37.30
CA VAL A 60 27.41 14.07 -38.74
C VAL A 60 27.77 12.76 -39.44
N THR A 61 28.67 11.96 -38.85
CA THR A 61 29.15 10.70 -39.40
C THR A 61 28.60 9.47 -38.68
N GLU A 62 27.54 9.60 -37.86
CA GLU A 62 26.89 8.45 -37.23
C GLU A 62 25.98 7.69 -38.20
N ASP A 63 25.94 6.37 -38.09
CA ASP A 63 25.00 5.49 -38.80
C ASP A 63 24.48 4.40 -37.83
N GLY A 64 23.56 3.57 -38.30
CA GLY A 64 22.94 2.52 -37.48
C GLY A 64 23.82 1.30 -37.20
N ARG A 65 25.04 1.20 -37.76
CA ARG A 65 25.85 -0.02 -37.72
C ARG A 65 26.74 -0.08 -36.47
N GLN A 66 27.00 -1.31 -36.00
CA GLN A 66 27.90 -1.52 -34.86
C GLN A 66 29.36 -1.62 -35.32
N TRP A 67 30.13 -0.58 -35.05
CA TRP A 67 31.54 -0.48 -35.43
C TRP A 67 32.50 -0.78 -34.28
N SER A 68 33.69 -1.32 -34.60
CA SER A 68 34.82 -1.51 -33.67
C SER A 68 35.40 -0.17 -33.19
N ASN A 69 36.41 -0.24 -32.31
CA ASN A 69 37.26 0.94 -32.09
C ASN A 69 37.94 1.34 -33.40
N TYR A 70 38.24 2.63 -33.56
CA TYR A 70 38.93 3.10 -34.76
C TYR A 70 40.40 2.75 -34.70
N THR A 71 40.97 2.48 -35.87
CA THR A 71 42.41 2.34 -36.09
C THR A 71 42.85 3.43 -37.05
N THR A 72 43.98 4.07 -36.79
CA THR A 72 44.57 5.03 -37.74
C THR A 72 45.13 4.28 -38.95
N SER A 73 44.85 4.78 -40.15
CA SER A 73 45.44 4.25 -41.39
C SER A 73 46.10 5.38 -42.18
N ARG A 74 47.00 5.04 -43.10
CA ARG A 74 47.64 6.00 -44.02
C ARG A 74 47.29 5.59 -45.45
N ARG A 75 47.06 6.56 -46.32
CA ARG A 75 46.90 6.36 -47.77
C ARG A 75 47.95 7.20 -48.49
N ALA A 76 48.68 6.58 -49.41
CA ALA A 76 49.63 7.30 -50.25
C ALA A 76 48.92 8.42 -51.00
N GLY A 77 49.49 9.64 -50.97
CA GLY A 77 48.91 10.82 -51.62
C GLY A 77 47.80 11.54 -50.85
N PHE A 78 47.44 11.09 -49.63
CA PHE A 78 46.47 11.80 -48.77
C PHE A 78 47.17 12.55 -47.63
N VAL A 79 46.90 13.86 -47.53
CA VAL A 79 47.40 14.72 -46.46
C VAL A 79 46.25 15.04 -45.49
N GLY A 80 46.31 14.45 -44.30
CA GLY A 80 45.27 14.58 -43.28
C GLY A 80 45.21 13.41 -42.31
N LYS A 81 44.11 13.31 -41.56
CA LYS A 81 43.86 12.21 -40.59
C LYS A 81 42.91 11.19 -41.19
N ARG A 82 43.30 9.92 -41.23
CA ARG A 82 42.47 8.82 -41.73
C ARG A 82 42.23 7.76 -40.67
N TYR A 83 40.96 7.41 -40.48
CA TYR A 83 40.51 6.43 -39.48
C TYR A 83 39.74 5.30 -40.17
N LEU A 84 39.86 4.08 -39.63
CA LEU A 84 39.17 2.90 -40.13
C LEU A 84 38.47 2.19 -38.97
N LYS A 85 37.25 1.72 -39.20
CA LYS A 85 36.53 0.80 -38.31
C LYS A 85 36.03 -0.41 -39.08
N SER A 86 36.11 -1.56 -38.44
CA SER A 86 35.50 -2.80 -38.95
C SER A 86 34.16 -3.03 -38.25
N CYS A 87 33.21 -3.64 -38.94
CA CYS A 87 31.94 -4.00 -38.33
C CYS A 87 32.15 -5.11 -37.28
N LYS A 88 31.41 -5.04 -36.16
CA LYS A 88 31.50 -6.04 -35.07
C LYS A 88 30.78 -7.36 -35.38
N GLY A 89 30.11 -7.48 -36.52
CA GLY A 89 29.24 -8.63 -36.80
C GLY A 89 27.94 -8.60 -36.00
N SER A 90 27.29 -9.75 -35.90
CA SER A 90 26.06 -9.92 -35.11
C SER A 90 25.98 -11.33 -34.53
N TYR A 91 25.00 -11.56 -33.67
CA TYR A 91 24.70 -12.90 -33.15
C TYR A 91 23.34 -13.35 -33.68
N ARG A 92 23.16 -14.65 -33.88
CA ARG A 92 21.86 -15.24 -34.28
C ARG A 92 21.50 -16.44 -33.41
N CYS A 93 20.22 -16.59 -33.10
CA CYS A 93 19.70 -17.74 -32.37
C CYS A 93 19.20 -18.82 -33.35
N GLU A 94 19.91 -19.94 -33.46
CA GLU A 94 19.54 -21.02 -34.40
C GLU A 94 18.41 -21.95 -33.88
N ASN A 95 17.92 -21.70 -32.67
CA ASN A 95 16.84 -22.51 -32.09
C ASN A 95 15.51 -22.21 -32.81
N GLN A 96 15.05 -23.15 -33.64
CA GLN A 96 13.77 -23.07 -34.37
C GLN A 96 12.54 -23.07 -33.44
N ARG A 97 12.67 -23.53 -32.19
CA ARG A 97 11.61 -23.44 -31.17
C ARG A 97 11.66 -22.13 -30.38
N CYS A 98 12.52 -21.19 -30.74
CA CYS A 98 12.59 -19.88 -30.10
C CYS A 98 11.26 -19.14 -30.25
N GLY A 99 10.75 -18.57 -29.16
CA GLY A 99 9.50 -17.78 -29.18
C GLY A 99 9.54 -16.62 -30.18
N TYR A 100 10.71 -16.02 -30.38
CA TYR A 100 10.91 -14.95 -31.36
C TYR A 100 10.72 -15.46 -32.80
N PHE A 101 11.29 -16.63 -33.12
CA PHE A 101 11.11 -17.25 -34.44
C PHE A 101 9.65 -17.63 -34.67
N ARG A 102 8.99 -18.21 -33.66
CA ARG A 102 7.57 -18.57 -33.75
C ARG A 102 6.64 -17.37 -33.97
N GLN A 103 6.96 -16.23 -33.36
CA GLN A 103 6.11 -15.04 -33.43
C GLN A 103 6.34 -14.23 -34.71
N TYR A 104 7.59 -14.07 -35.15
CA TYR A 104 7.94 -13.15 -36.24
C TYR A 104 8.41 -13.86 -37.51
N ASN A 105 8.50 -15.20 -37.51
CA ASN A 105 9.07 -16.02 -38.58
C ASN A 105 10.47 -15.56 -39.03
N LYS A 106 11.24 -14.99 -38.11
CA LYS A 106 12.59 -14.47 -38.32
C LYS A 106 13.51 -14.96 -37.23
N VAL A 107 14.76 -15.27 -37.59
CA VAL A 107 15.79 -15.68 -36.64
C VAL A 107 16.07 -14.51 -35.69
N ASN A 108 16.06 -14.76 -34.37
CA ASN A 108 16.39 -13.70 -33.40
C ASN A 108 17.85 -13.30 -33.56
N GLN A 109 18.09 -12.02 -33.85
CA GLN A 109 19.44 -11.44 -33.94
C GLN A 109 19.63 -10.20 -33.04
N VAL A 110 18.66 -9.90 -32.19
CA VAL A 110 18.62 -8.62 -31.45
C VAL A 110 18.48 -8.79 -29.94
N GLN A 111 17.88 -9.89 -29.45
CA GLN A 111 17.60 -10.07 -28.01
C GLN A 111 18.55 -11.10 -27.37
N PHE A 112 19.74 -10.63 -26.97
CA PHE A 112 20.74 -11.44 -26.26
C PHE A 112 21.13 -10.82 -24.91
N GLU A 113 21.44 -11.66 -23.92
CA GLU A 113 21.80 -11.27 -22.56
C GLU A 113 23.02 -12.08 -22.09
N LYS A 114 23.90 -11.46 -21.29
CA LYS A 114 25.07 -12.14 -20.72
C LYS A 114 24.72 -12.71 -19.35
N LYS A 115 24.70 -14.05 -19.21
CA LYS A 115 24.49 -14.76 -17.94
C LYS A 115 25.76 -15.52 -17.58
N GLU A 116 26.29 -15.29 -16.37
CA GLU A 116 27.42 -16.06 -15.81
C GLU A 116 28.59 -16.22 -16.80
N SER A 117 28.94 -15.13 -17.49
CA SER A 117 29.97 -15.02 -18.56
C SER A 117 29.58 -15.51 -19.97
N CYS A 118 28.50 -16.27 -20.13
CA CYS A 118 28.01 -16.75 -21.44
C CYS A 118 26.93 -15.83 -22.03
N LEU A 119 27.00 -15.56 -23.34
CA LEU A 119 25.93 -14.86 -24.05
C LEU A 119 24.81 -15.87 -24.36
N VAL A 120 23.56 -15.54 -24.05
CA VAL A 120 22.39 -16.39 -24.29
C VAL A 120 21.25 -15.61 -24.94
N CYS A 121 20.43 -16.30 -25.73
CA CYS A 121 19.18 -15.75 -26.27
C CYS A 121 18.19 -15.46 -25.14
N ARG A 122 17.70 -14.22 -25.06
CA ARG A 122 16.75 -13.80 -24.01
C ARG A 122 15.43 -14.56 -24.07
N THR A 123 15.01 -14.97 -25.26
CA THR A 123 13.71 -15.59 -25.48
C THR A 123 13.68 -17.09 -25.18
N CYS A 124 14.77 -17.82 -25.47
CA CYS A 124 14.80 -19.28 -25.34
C CYS A 124 15.97 -19.83 -24.51
N GLY A 125 16.88 -18.97 -24.05
CA GLY A 125 18.05 -19.37 -23.26
C GLY A 125 19.16 -20.05 -24.03
N ALA A 126 18.99 -20.34 -25.33
CA ALA A 126 20.01 -21.01 -26.13
C ALA A 126 21.23 -20.11 -26.39
N THR A 127 22.41 -20.71 -26.45
CA THR A 127 23.65 -20.03 -26.84
C THR A 127 23.55 -19.59 -28.31
N PRO A 128 23.76 -18.29 -28.61
CA PRO A 128 23.68 -17.81 -29.97
C PRO A 128 24.99 -18.05 -30.74
N VAL A 129 24.88 -18.15 -32.05
CA VAL A 129 26.02 -18.29 -32.98
C VAL A 129 26.44 -16.90 -33.46
N PHE A 130 27.74 -16.63 -33.41
CA PHE A 130 28.29 -15.37 -33.92
C PHE A 130 28.41 -15.42 -35.45
N VAL A 131 27.94 -14.36 -36.11
CA VAL A 131 28.04 -14.16 -37.56
C VAL A 131 29.00 -13.00 -37.82
N PRO A 132 30.21 -13.26 -38.37
CA PRO A 132 31.16 -12.20 -38.66
C PRO A 132 30.65 -11.29 -39.79
N CYS A 133 31.03 -10.01 -39.74
CA CYS A 133 30.74 -9.02 -40.78
C CYS A 133 32.05 -8.36 -41.21
N PHE A 134 32.34 -8.40 -42.51
CA PHE A 134 33.59 -7.88 -43.07
C PHE A 134 33.49 -6.44 -43.57
N ALA A 135 32.32 -5.82 -43.44
CA ALA A 135 32.12 -4.42 -43.80
C ALA A 135 33.03 -3.47 -43.00
N ARG A 136 33.51 -2.42 -43.66
CA ARG A 136 34.44 -1.43 -43.12
C ARG A 136 33.93 -0.01 -43.38
N LYS A 137 34.25 0.88 -42.46
CA LYS A 137 33.99 2.32 -42.56
C LYS A 137 35.28 3.09 -42.39
N ILE A 138 35.52 4.03 -43.29
CA ILE A 138 36.76 4.82 -43.33
C ILE A 138 36.40 6.30 -43.33
N TRP A 139 37.09 7.08 -42.51
CA TRP A 139 37.00 8.54 -42.48
C TRP A 139 38.30 9.13 -42.99
N GLU A 140 38.21 10.10 -43.88
CA GLU A 140 39.33 10.94 -44.30
C GLU A 140 39.01 12.40 -43.95
N TYR A 141 39.83 12.97 -43.06
CA TYR A 141 39.77 14.38 -42.66
C TYR A 141 40.94 15.11 -43.32
N PRO A 142 40.70 15.85 -44.42
CA PRO A 142 41.75 16.63 -45.08
C PRO A 142 42.28 17.70 -44.14
N GLU A 143 43.57 17.99 -44.23
CA GLU A 143 44.17 19.06 -43.43
C GLU A 143 43.60 20.43 -43.80
N GLY A 144 43.28 21.26 -42.80
CA GLY A 144 42.76 22.62 -42.99
C GLY A 144 41.31 22.73 -43.49
N LYS A 145 40.59 21.61 -43.68
CA LYS A 145 39.18 21.63 -44.12
C LYS A 145 38.22 21.14 -43.02
N SER A 146 37.06 21.80 -42.92
CA SER A 146 35.92 21.39 -42.08
C SER A 146 35.01 20.39 -42.80
N GLU A 147 35.61 19.47 -43.57
CA GLU A 147 34.90 18.47 -44.36
C GLU A 147 35.49 17.09 -44.07
N VAL A 148 34.65 16.06 -44.10
CA VAL A 148 35.05 14.66 -43.93
C VAL A 148 34.48 13.83 -45.07
N THR A 149 35.35 13.02 -45.67
CA THR A 149 34.94 12.01 -46.64
C THR A 149 34.80 10.67 -45.93
N VAL A 150 33.61 10.08 -46.00
CA VAL A 150 33.29 8.79 -45.37
C VAL A 150 33.10 7.74 -46.45
N TYR A 151 33.90 6.67 -46.38
CA TYR A 151 33.79 5.53 -47.27
C TYR A 151 33.23 4.34 -46.50
N HIS A 152 32.23 3.70 -47.09
CA HIS A 152 31.70 2.41 -46.64
C HIS A 152 32.09 1.35 -47.67
N TYR A 153 32.62 0.23 -47.18
CA TYR A 153 33.08 -0.90 -47.97
C TYR A 153 32.45 -2.19 -47.46
N GLY A 154 32.02 -3.05 -48.38
CA GLY A 154 31.51 -4.39 -48.08
C GLY A 154 30.01 -4.44 -47.81
N ILE A 155 29.44 -5.64 -47.93
CA ILE A 155 28.03 -5.92 -47.67
C ILE A 155 27.87 -6.37 -46.22
N HIS A 156 26.93 -5.77 -45.49
CA HIS A 156 26.68 -6.06 -44.10
C HIS A 156 25.88 -7.37 -43.93
N THR A 157 26.39 -8.27 -43.08
CA THR A 157 25.67 -9.46 -42.62
C THR A 157 24.90 -9.23 -41.31
N CYS A 158 25.01 -8.03 -40.74
CA CYS A 158 24.36 -7.60 -39.50
C CYS A 158 23.20 -6.64 -39.76
N PHE A 159 22.41 -6.31 -38.74
CA PHE A 159 21.32 -5.33 -38.82
C PHE A 159 21.69 -4.00 -38.15
N PRO A 160 21.17 -2.85 -38.65
CA PRO A 160 21.32 -1.57 -37.97
C PRO A 160 20.49 -1.53 -36.68
N VAL A 161 21.02 -0.90 -35.62
CA VAL A 161 20.41 -0.85 -34.28
C VAL A 161 19.87 0.54 -33.99
N LYS A 162 18.54 0.68 -33.85
CA LYS A 162 17.91 1.99 -33.58
C LYS A 162 18.41 2.49 -32.22
N ARG A 163 19.00 3.68 -32.19
CA ARG A 163 19.32 4.41 -30.96
C ARG A 163 18.26 5.47 -30.73
N SER A 164 17.90 5.72 -29.47
CA SER A 164 16.99 6.80 -29.13
C SER A 164 17.58 8.16 -29.51
N PRO A 165 16.78 9.10 -30.04
CA PRO A 165 17.21 10.47 -30.35
C PRO A 165 17.74 11.21 -29.11
N THR A 166 18.86 11.93 -29.26
CA THR A 166 19.50 12.70 -28.18
C THR A 166 18.60 13.82 -27.62
N THR A 167 17.76 14.45 -28.44
CA THR A 167 16.86 15.54 -28.03
C THR A 167 15.88 15.12 -26.93
N VAL A 168 15.35 13.89 -27.01
CA VAL A 168 14.41 13.34 -26.01
C VAL A 168 15.10 13.14 -24.66
N THR A 169 16.40 12.89 -24.65
CA THR A 169 17.18 12.65 -23.43
C THR A 169 17.40 13.93 -22.61
N ASP A 170 17.55 15.07 -23.27
CA ASP A 170 17.75 16.36 -22.61
C ASP A 170 16.43 16.88 -22.00
N THR A 171 15.32 16.77 -22.74
CA THR A 171 13.98 17.14 -22.25
C THR A 171 13.59 16.29 -21.03
N ALA A 172 13.82 14.97 -21.07
CA ALA A 172 13.56 14.10 -19.94
C ALA A 172 14.41 14.47 -18.72
N THR A 173 15.69 14.76 -18.93
CA THR A 173 16.61 15.16 -17.85
C THR A 173 16.19 16.50 -17.22
N MET A 174 15.75 17.47 -18.03
CA MET A 174 15.20 18.74 -17.52
C MET A 174 13.91 18.54 -16.73
N ALA A 175 12.98 17.73 -17.24
CA ALA A 175 11.73 17.43 -16.54
C ALA A 175 11.97 16.74 -15.18
N PHE A 176 12.91 15.79 -15.12
CA PHE A 176 13.31 15.15 -13.86
C PHE A 176 14.06 16.09 -12.91
N LYS A 177 14.72 17.13 -13.42
CA LYS A 177 15.32 18.17 -12.58
C LYS A 177 14.25 19.10 -11.99
N GLN A 178 13.24 19.45 -12.77
CA GLN A 178 12.15 20.34 -12.35
C GLN A 178 11.19 19.64 -11.36
N SER A 179 10.90 18.36 -11.57
CA SER A 179 10.00 17.59 -10.71
C SER A 179 10.69 16.40 -10.04
N ARG A 180 10.94 16.55 -8.73
CA ARG A 180 11.57 15.51 -7.89
C ARG A 180 10.69 14.27 -7.70
N THR A 181 9.37 14.41 -7.83
CA THR A 181 8.38 13.36 -7.62
C THR A 181 7.92 12.69 -8.91
N LEU A 182 8.24 13.25 -10.08
CA LEU A 182 7.81 12.72 -11.38
C LEU A 182 8.32 11.29 -11.59
N LYS A 183 7.39 10.36 -11.79
CA LYS A 183 7.73 8.97 -12.13
C LYS A 183 8.08 8.89 -13.61
N PRO A 184 9.08 8.08 -14.02
CA PRO A 184 9.43 7.91 -15.43
C PRO A 184 8.23 7.53 -16.31
N GLU A 185 7.36 6.63 -15.83
CA GLU A 185 6.13 6.23 -16.54
C GLU A 185 5.15 7.39 -16.71
N ARG A 186 5.04 8.26 -15.69
CA ARG A 186 4.16 9.42 -15.76
C ARG A 186 4.68 10.42 -16.78
N PHE A 187 6.00 10.65 -16.83
CA PHE A 187 6.63 11.49 -17.85
C PHE A 187 6.36 10.99 -19.28
N VAL A 188 6.49 9.68 -19.53
CA VAL A 188 6.19 9.10 -20.86
C VAL A 188 4.73 9.33 -21.23
N ASN A 189 3.81 9.04 -20.31
CA ASN A 189 2.38 9.23 -20.55
C ASN A 189 2.04 10.70 -20.79
N ASP A 190 2.57 11.62 -19.98
CA ASP A 190 2.30 13.06 -20.14
C ASP A 190 2.78 13.56 -21.52
N LYS A 191 3.93 13.06 -22.02
CA LYS A 191 4.44 13.42 -23.35
C LYS A 191 3.63 12.83 -24.51
N LEU A 192 3.16 11.59 -24.38
CA LEU A 192 2.28 11.00 -25.38
C LEU A 192 0.90 11.66 -25.38
N ILE A 193 0.39 12.05 -24.20
CA ILE A 193 -0.84 12.84 -24.07
C ILE A 193 -0.66 14.20 -24.74
N GLU A 194 0.42 14.95 -24.45
CA GLU A 194 0.71 16.22 -25.13
C GLU A 194 0.78 16.07 -26.65
N ALA A 195 1.48 15.06 -27.17
CA ALA A 195 1.56 14.82 -28.62
C ALA A 195 0.19 14.50 -29.24
N THR A 196 -0.66 13.80 -28.49
CA THR A 196 -2.04 13.49 -28.91
C THR A 196 -2.93 14.74 -28.88
N GLU A 197 -2.81 15.56 -27.83
CA GLU A 197 -3.55 16.82 -27.68
C GLU A 197 -3.12 17.87 -28.71
N ASN A 198 -1.86 17.84 -29.16
CA ASN A 198 -1.32 18.69 -30.21
C ASN A 198 -1.61 18.18 -31.64
N GLU A 199 -2.41 17.13 -31.79
CA GLU A 199 -2.78 16.52 -33.08
C GLU A 199 -1.56 16.13 -33.95
N GLU A 200 -0.48 15.66 -33.32
CA GLU A 200 0.69 15.17 -34.06
C GLU A 200 0.35 13.93 -34.90
N SER A 201 1.07 13.74 -36.02
CA SER A 201 0.88 12.56 -36.88
C SER A 201 1.12 11.24 -36.12
N LEU A 202 0.42 10.18 -36.53
CA LEU A 202 0.57 8.85 -35.92
C LEU A 202 2.01 8.33 -36.02
N GLU A 203 2.72 8.64 -37.10
CA GLU A 203 4.15 8.35 -37.25
C GLU A 203 5.00 9.07 -36.19
N ALA A 204 4.76 10.38 -35.98
CA ALA A 204 5.48 11.15 -34.96
C ALA A 204 5.21 10.65 -33.53
N ILE A 205 3.96 10.29 -33.21
CA ILE A 205 3.60 9.73 -31.91
C ILE A 205 4.28 8.37 -31.69
N ASN A 206 4.34 7.52 -32.72
CA ASN A 206 5.03 6.24 -32.64
C ASN A 206 6.55 6.40 -32.50
N ASP A 207 7.16 7.35 -33.22
CA ASP A 207 8.58 7.67 -33.08
C ASP A 207 8.90 8.23 -31.68
N LEU A 208 8.01 9.07 -31.13
CA LEU A 208 8.09 9.56 -29.76
C LEU A 208 7.97 8.41 -28.76
N ALA A 209 7.03 7.49 -28.94
CA ALA A 209 6.90 6.31 -28.11
C ALA A 209 8.17 5.44 -28.16
N ASP A 210 8.65 5.09 -29.35
CA ASP A 210 9.88 4.32 -29.55
C ASP A 210 11.10 4.97 -28.86
N SER A 211 11.19 6.30 -28.88
CA SER A 211 12.25 7.05 -28.21
C SER A 211 12.17 7.01 -26.67
N LEU A 212 10.96 6.87 -26.11
CA LEU A 212 10.67 6.95 -24.68
C LEU A 212 10.43 5.58 -24.01
N VAL A 213 10.30 4.51 -24.79
CA VAL A 213 9.94 3.16 -24.29
C VAL A 213 11.03 2.52 -23.44
N GLU A 214 12.31 2.92 -23.56
CA GLU A 214 13.38 2.27 -22.81
C GLU A 214 13.41 2.66 -21.32
N ARG A 215 12.61 1.94 -20.54
CA ARG A 215 12.38 2.15 -19.10
C ARG A 215 13.67 2.18 -18.27
N GLN A 216 14.68 1.37 -18.64
CA GLN A 216 15.97 1.35 -17.92
C GLN A 216 16.76 2.64 -18.15
N THR A 217 16.72 3.16 -19.37
CA THR A 217 17.40 4.39 -19.78
C THR A 217 16.79 5.60 -19.07
N LEU A 218 15.45 5.71 -19.04
CA LEU A 218 14.77 6.76 -18.26
C LEU A 218 15.04 6.68 -16.75
N LYS A 219 15.11 5.46 -16.18
CA LYS A 219 15.49 5.27 -14.77
C LYS A 219 16.91 5.76 -14.49
N LYS A 220 17.87 5.42 -15.37
CA LYS A 220 19.27 5.90 -15.27
C LYS A 220 19.35 7.41 -15.41
N MET A 221 18.58 8.02 -16.32
CA MET A 221 18.52 9.48 -16.48
C MET A 221 17.97 10.18 -15.24
N LYS A 222 16.86 9.68 -14.69
CA LYS A 222 16.31 10.19 -13.41
C LYS A 222 17.32 10.06 -12.28
N GLN A 223 18.00 8.93 -12.19
CA GLN A 223 19.02 8.68 -11.17
C GLN A 223 20.21 9.63 -11.32
N SER A 224 20.74 9.81 -12.53
CA SER A 224 21.83 10.77 -12.80
C SER A 224 21.41 12.21 -12.52
N ALA A 225 20.17 12.59 -12.87
CA ALA A 225 19.61 13.91 -12.53
C ALA A 225 19.53 14.11 -11.00
N LYS A 226 19.13 13.07 -10.26
CA LYS A 226 19.07 13.07 -8.79
C LYS A 226 20.47 13.19 -8.17
N GLU A 227 21.45 12.45 -8.67
CA GLU A 227 22.85 12.49 -8.22
C GLU A 227 23.49 13.86 -8.48
N LYS A 228 23.23 14.48 -9.64
CA LYS A 228 23.71 15.84 -9.96
C LYS A 228 23.05 16.92 -9.10
N LEU A 229 21.79 16.75 -8.73
CA LEU A 229 21.05 17.70 -7.89
C LEU A 229 21.40 17.58 -6.40
N ASP A 230 21.57 16.36 -5.91
CA ASP A 230 21.81 16.07 -4.50
C ASP A 230 23.02 15.11 -4.36
N PRO A 231 24.26 15.54 -4.69
CA PRO A 231 25.45 14.69 -4.67
C PRO A 231 25.80 14.16 -3.27
N VAL A 232 25.19 14.74 -2.22
CA VAL A 232 25.46 14.48 -0.80
C VAL A 232 24.18 14.04 -0.08
N GLY A 233 23.22 13.41 -0.78
CA GLY A 233 21.83 13.20 -0.32
C GLY A 233 21.61 12.59 1.07
N HIS A 234 22.62 11.97 1.69
CA HIS A 234 22.56 11.39 3.04
C HIS A 234 23.45 12.10 4.08
N SER A 235 24.28 13.08 3.74
CA SER A 235 25.17 13.70 4.74
C SER A 235 24.47 14.78 5.56
N TYR A 236 24.73 14.75 6.85
CA TYR A 236 24.28 15.73 7.82
C TYR A 236 24.77 17.14 7.48
N ASP A 237 25.89 17.29 6.76
CA ASP A 237 26.40 18.59 6.31
C ASP A 237 25.43 19.28 5.36
N ALA A 238 24.78 18.51 4.48
CA ALA A 238 23.75 19.04 3.59
C ALA A 238 22.51 19.51 4.36
N VAL A 239 22.12 18.77 5.41
CA VAL A 239 21.02 19.14 6.30
C VAL A 239 21.37 20.39 7.11
N MET A 240 22.59 20.50 7.63
CA MET A 240 23.08 21.66 8.37
C MET A 240 23.12 22.92 7.50
N LYS A 241 23.68 22.84 6.29
CA LYS A 241 23.67 23.95 5.32
C LYS A 241 22.24 24.38 4.97
N TYR A 242 21.33 23.41 4.82
CA TYR A 242 19.93 23.71 4.55
C TYR A 242 19.22 24.32 5.76
N LYS A 243 19.50 23.87 6.98
CA LYS A 243 19.01 24.46 8.23
C LYS A 243 19.37 25.94 8.32
N THR A 244 20.62 26.30 8.07
CA THR A 244 21.06 27.72 8.06
C THR A 244 20.25 28.54 7.05
N LYS A 245 20.15 28.05 5.81
CA LYS A 245 19.36 28.73 4.75
C LYS A 245 17.88 28.89 5.13
N VAL A 246 17.28 27.87 5.73
CA VAL A 246 15.87 27.88 6.16
C VAL A 246 15.67 28.92 7.27
N GLN A 247 16.59 28.97 8.24
CA GLN A 247 16.53 29.93 9.34
C GLN A 247 16.66 31.38 8.84
N ASP A 248 17.57 31.63 7.87
CA ASP A 248 17.77 32.96 7.29
C ASP A 248 16.56 33.43 6.47
N VAL A 249 15.96 32.54 5.67
CA VAL A 249 14.88 32.90 4.74
C VAL A 249 13.51 32.92 5.43
N LEU A 250 13.18 31.89 6.22
CA LEU A 250 11.85 31.70 6.79
C LEU A 250 11.70 32.31 8.19
N LYS A 251 12.81 32.69 8.84
CA LYS A 251 12.86 33.34 10.16
C LYS A 251 12.14 32.55 11.26
N ASP A 252 11.98 31.24 11.09
CA ASP A 252 11.48 30.32 12.11
C ASP A 252 12.65 29.42 12.59
N PRO A 253 13.14 29.58 13.83
CA PRO A 253 14.24 28.79 14.35
C PRO A 253 13.88 27.32 14.63
N PHE A 254 12.59 26.95 14.59
CA PHE A 254 12.11 25.62 14.99
C PHE A 254 12.00 24.62 13.82
N LEU A 255 12.02 25.08 12.57
CA LEU A 255 11.83 24.27 11.35
C LEU A 255 12.73 23.01 11.29
N ILE A 256 14.03 23.20 11.52
CA ILE A 256 14.99 22.11 11.72
C ILE A 256 15.68 22.36 13.07
N PHE A 257 14.95 22.06 14.14
CA PHE A 257 15.34 22.43 15.49
C PHE A 257 16.67 21.80 15.92
N LYS A 258 16.82 20.46 15.80
CA LYS A 258 18.05 19.77 16.24
C LYS A 258 18.57 18.80 15.19
N VAL A 259 19.87 18.90 14.92
CA VAL A 259 20.63 17.97 14.10
C VAL A 259 21.79 17.51 14.97
N ASP A 260 21.90 16.21 15.21
CA ASP A 260 22.95 15.63 16.04
C ASP A 260 23.55 14.44 15.27
N CYS A 261 24.76 14.66 14.76
CA CYS A 261 25.47 13.73 13.90
C CYS A 261 25.96 12.50 14.66
N GLU A 262 26.30 12.65 15.94
CA GLU A 262 26.79 11.55 16.79
C GLU A 262 25.67 10.56 17.07
N LYS A 263 24.50 11.08 17.45
CA LYS A 263 23.30 10.27 17.70
C LYS A 263 22.54 9.91 16.43
N GLN A 264 22.97 10.44 15.28
CA GLN A 264 22.36 10.26 13.98
C GLN A 264 20.87 10.64 13.95
N ILE A 265 20.52 11.77 14.56
CA ILE A 265 19.14 12.25 14.65
C ILE A 265 18.93 13.60 13.94
N VAL A 266 17.74 13.78 13.37
CA VAL A 266 17.27 15.07 12.85
C VAL A 266 15.85 15.30 13.34
N PHE A 267 15.66 16.24 14.28
CA PHE A 267 14.37 16.61 14.85
C PHE A 267 13.85 17.90 14.21
N LYS A 268 12.59 17.87 13.77
CA LYS A 268 11.92 18.91 12.99
C LYS A 268 10.54 19.21 13.60
N THR A 269 10.23 20.50 13.71
CA THR A 269 8.94 21.04 14.15
C THR A 269 8.79 22.44 13.54
N SER A 270 7.90 23.29 14.04
CA SER A 270 7.76 24.70 13.61
C SER A 270 7.03 25.49 14.69
N ARG A 271 7.05 26.81 14.58
CA ARG A 271 6.34 27.68 15.52
C ARG A 271 4.85 27.33 15.61
N GLU A 272 4.19 27.12 14.47
CA GLU A 272 2.76 26.79 14.42
C GLU A 272 2.48 25.38 14.97
N GLN A 273 3.39 24.43 14.73
CA GLN A 273 3.26 23.09 15.31
C GLN A 273 3.45 23.07 16.82
N LEU A 274 4.37 23.89 17.35
CA LEU A 274 4.54 24.08 18.79
C LEU A 274 3.33 24.78 19.41
N GLN A 275 2.71 25.74 18.70
CA GLN A 275 1.44 26.31 19.14
C GLN A 275 0.34 25.23 19.21
N LEU A 276 0.23 24.33 18.21
CA LEU A 276 -0.71 23.21 18.29
C LEU A 276 -0.42 22.31 19.50
N ALA A 277 0.85 22.06 19.82
CA ALA A 277 1.22 21.33 21.03
C ALA A 277 0.80 22.05 22.33
N MET A 278 0.79 23.38 22.35
CA MET A 278 0.27 24.18 23.47
C MET A 278 -1.26 24.05 23.59
N GLU A 279 -1.97 24.10 22.47
CA GLU A 279 -3.43 23.91 22.40
C GLU A 279 -3.85 22.52 22.92
N MET A 280 -2.99 21.51 22.82
CA MET A 280 -3.23 20.19 23.41
C MET A 280 -3.18 20.20 24.94
N GLY A 281 -2.43 21.12 25.54
CA GLY A 281 -2.30 21.22 27.00
C GLY A 281 -3.44 22.01 27.64
N GLN A 282 -3.78 23.16 27.06
CA GLN A 282 -4.68 24.14 27.67
C GLN A 282 -5.77 24.68 26.72
N GLY A 283 -5.76 24.29 25.45
CA GLY A 283 -6.62 24.85 24.42
C GLY A 283 -7.65 23.86 23.86
N HIS A 284 -8.13 24.14 22.66
CA HIS A 284 -9.22 23.40 22.01
C HIS A 284 -8.85 21.97 21.58
N LEU A 285 -7.56 21.63 21.55
CA LEU A 285 -7.07 20.28 21.22
C LEU A 285 -6.90 19.38 22.45
N ASN A 286 -7.23 19.85 23.65
CA ASN A 286 -7.06 19.11 24.91
C ASN A 286 -7.93 17.83 25.03
N VAL A 287 -8.94 17.69 24.18
CA VAL A 287 -9.82 16.52 24.06
C VAL A 287 -9.35 15.53 23.01
N GLU A 288 -8.47 15.95 22.10
CA GLU A 288 -8.05 15.14 20.95
C GLU A 288 -6.90 14.18 21.34
N PRO A 289 -6.96 12.91 20.91
CA PRO A 289 -5.86 11.98 21.13
C PRO A 289 -4.66 12.35 20.25
N CYS A 290 -3.45 12.18 20.80
CA CYS A 290 -2.22 12.23 20.01
C CYS A 290 -1.68 10.83 19.76
N HIS A 291 -1.06 10.67 18.59
CA HIS A 291 -0.50 9.40 18.15
C HIS A 291 0.97 9.57 17.83
N VAL A 292 1.79 8.65 18.35
CA VAL A 292 3.21 8.53 18.02
C VAL A 292 3.42 7.20 17.31
N ASP A 293 4.03 7.25 16.14
CA ASP A 293 4.28 6.06 15.33
C ASP A 293 5.56 6.21 14.49
N GLY A 294 6.22 5.08 14.23
CA GLY A 294 7.48 5.00 13.51
C GLY A 294 7.30 4.51 12.06
N LYS A 295 7.55 5.37 11.06
CA LYS A 295 7.49 4.97 9.65
C LYS A 295 8.86 4.48 9.15
N HIS A 296 8.92 3.24 8.66
CA HIS A 296 10.17 2.54 8.35
C HIS A 296 10.63 2.64 6.89
N ASN A 297 9.79 3.16 5.98
CA ASN A 297 10.07 3.22 4.55
C ASN A 297 10.05 4.64 3.96
N ARG A 298 9.92 5.68 4.82
CA ARG A 298 9.91 7.08 4.37
C ARG A 298 11.29 7.53 3.92
N VAL A 299 12.31 7.32 4.75
CA VAL A 299 13.69 7.77 4.52
C VAL A 299 14.62 6.56 4.47
N THR A 300 15.46 6.50 3.44
CA THR A 300 16.38 5.37 3.27
C THR A 300 17.41 5.35 4.40
N GLY A 301 17.44 4.27 5.18
CA GLY A 301 18.36 4.08 6.30
C GLY A 301 17.90 4.68 7.64
N TYR A 302 16.70 5.26 7.70
CA TYR A 302 16.16 5.88 8.92
C TYR A 302 14.70 5.48 9.16
N ILE A 303 14.29 5.52 10.42
CA ILE A 303 12.91 5.46 10.85
C ILE A 303 12.45 6.88 11.18
N THR A 304 11.31 7.27 10.62
CA THR A 304 10.67 8.55 10.90
C THR A 304 9.68 8.39 12.04
N ILE A 305 10.05 8.86 13.24
CA ILE A 305 9.12 8.98 14.36
C ILE A 305 8.28 10.24 14.15
N SER A 306 6.95 10.10 14.14
CA SER A 306 6.03 11.23 13.96
C SER A 306 5.04 11.32 15.13
N LEU A 307 4.83 12.53 15.64
CA LEU A 307 3.75 12.85 16.56
C LEU A 307 2.64 13.59 15.79
N VAL A 308 1.43 13.03 15.79
CA VAL A 308 0.29 13.57 15.04
C VAL A 308 -0.95 13.71 15.94
N VAL A 309 -1.77 14.72 15.68
CA VAL A 309 -3.03 14.99 16.38
C VAL A 309 -4.09 15.42 15.35
N TYR A 310 -5.35 15.08 15.59
CA TYR A 310 -6.44 15.61 14.77
C TYR A 310 -6.73 17.06 15.17
N ASN A 311 -6.80 17.97 14.19
CA ASN A 311 -7.19 19.36 14.43
C ASN A 311 -8.65 19.57 13.95
N PRO A 312 -9.62 19.82 14.85
CA PRO A 312 -11.02 20.00 14.48
C PRO A 312 -11.29 21.23 13.60
N ASN A 313 -10.51 22.30 13.77
CA ASN A 313 -10.67 23.53 13.00
C ASN A 313 -10.17 23.36 11.55
N LEU A 314 -9.10 22.59 11.36
CA LEU A 314 -8.57 22.24 10.04
C LEU A 314 -9.22 20.98 9.44
N ARG A 315 -9.97 20.23 10.24
CA ARG A 315 -10.56 18.92 9.91
C ARG A 315 -9.54 17.93 9.32
N GLU A 316 -8.33 17.93 9.86
CA GLU A 316 -7.17 17.23 9.29
C GLU A 316 -6.24 16.68 10.39
N MET A 317 -5.56 15.57 10.11
CA MET A 317 -4.45 15.09 10.94
C MET A 317 -3.22 15.98 10.75
N MET A 318 -2.78 16.60 11.84
CA MET A 318 -1.67 17.53 11.89
C MET A 318 -0.43 16.91 12.53
N LYS A 319 0.72 17.04 11.87
CA LYS A 319 2.03 16.72 12.45
C LYS A 319 2.42 17.80 13.45
N ILE A 320 2.80 17.40 14.66
CA ILE A 320 3.35 18.28 15.70
C ILE A 320 4.89 18.27 15.64
N ALA A 321 5.48 17.09 15.52
CA ALA A 321 6.92 16.95 15.43
C ALA A 321 7.28 15.66 14.68
N THR A 322 8.44 15.69 14.03
CA THR A 322 9.01 14.52 13.37
C THR A 322 10.49 14.39 13.68
N MET A 323 10.99 13.16 13.75
CA MET A 323 12.40 12.89 13.94
C MET A 323 12.85 11.72 13.08
N GLU A 324 13.94 11.92 12.34
CA GLU A 324 14.64 10.83 11.66
C GLU A 324 15.67 10.25 12.62
N CYS A 325 15.66 8.93 12.82
CA CYS A 325 16.60 8.21 13.68
C CYS A 325 16.85 6.79 13.16
N PRO A 326 17.97 6.13 13.52
CA PRO A 326 18.31 4.82 12.96
C PRO A 326 17.37 3.68 13.41
N THR A 327 16.81 3.77 14.62
CA THR A 327 15.96 2.71 15.19
C THR A 327 14.81 3.28 16.03
N GLU A 328 13.69 2.55 16.13
CA GLU A 328 12.59 2.88 17.04
C GLU A 328 12.87 2.32 18.45
N SER A 329 14.03 2.69 19.00
CA SER A 329 14.47 2.25 20.31
C SER A 329 13.85 3.10 21.42
N LYS A 330 13.82 2.56 22.64
CA LYS A 330 13.43 3.31 23.85
C LYS A 330 14.26 4.59 24.03
N GLU A 331 15.53 4.54 23.64
CA GLU A 331 16.45 5.68 23.71
C GLU A 331 16.06 6.77 22.72
N ASN A 332 15.83 6.42 21.45
CA ASN A 332 15.44 7.37 20.42
C ASN A 332 14.06 7.99 20.68
N ILE A 333 13.11 7.22 21.21
CA ILE A 333 11.83 7.79 21.67
C ILE A 333 12.06 8.76 22.84
N GLY A 334 12.97 8.47 23.76
CA GLY A 334 13.34 9.40 24.84
C GLY A 334 13.90 10.71 24.29
N ILE A 335 14.84 10.61 23.34
CA ILE A 335 15.44 11.76 22.66
C ILE A 335 14.40 12.59 21.91
N PHE A 336 13.42 11.95 21.27
CA PHE A 336 12.30 12.65 20.61
C PHE A 336 11.58 13.59 21.57
N TRP A 337 11.21 13.08 22.75
CA TRP A 337 10.52 13.87 23.77
C TRP A 337 11.42 14.93 24.40
N ASP A 338 12.71 14.64 24.60
CA ASP A 338 13.68 15.62 25.10
C ASP A 338 13.81 16.82 24.13
N CYS A 339 13.87 16.54 22.82
CA CYS A 339 13.91 17.56 21.78
C CYS A 339 12.61 18.38 21.76
N LEU A 340 11.45 17.72 21.79
CA LEU A 340 10.16 18.40 21.81
C LEU A 340 10.00 19.30 23.06
N ASN A 341 10.37 18.80 24.24
CA ASN A 341 10.32 19.57 25.48
C ASN A 341 11.25 20.78 25.43
N THR A 342 12.44 20.63 24.87
CA THR A 342 13.39 21.74 24.72
C THR A 342 12.86 22.79 23.75
N ALA A 343 12.28 22.36 22.62
CA ALA A 343 11.63 23.26 21.67
C ALA A 343 10.45 24.01 22.32
N LEU A 344 9.60 23.33 23.09
CA LEU A 344 8.48 23.94 23.81
C LEU A 344 8.93 24.96 24.86
N ARG A 345 9.99 24.67 25.63
CA ARG A 345 10.57 25.62 26.59
C ARG A 345 11.06 26.89 25.91
N GLN A 346 11.77 26.74 24.79
CA GLN A 346 12.26 27.87 24.01
C GLN A 346 11.11 28.67 23.38
N PHE A 347 10.05 28.00 22.94
CA PHE A 347 8.88 28.65 22.34
C PHE A 347 8.03 29.41 23.37
N THR A 348 7.83 28.84 24.56
CA THR A 348 6.99 29.43 25.62
C THR A 348 7.72 30.45 26.48
N GLY A 349 9.06 30.37 26.56
CA GLY A 349 9.86 31.14 27.51
C GLY A 349 9.73 30.67 28.96
N ASP A 350 8.99 29.59 29.23
CA ASP A 350 8.79 29.04 30.57
C ASP A 350 9.63 27.76 30.78
N ASN A 351 10.64 27.87 31.63
CA ASN A 351 11.55 26.77 32.00
C ASN A 351 10.87 25.65 32.80
N LYS A 352 9.63 25.85 33.27
CA LYS A 352 8.90 24.89 34.10
C LYS A 352 8.08 23.88 33.30
N TYR A 353 7.95 24.03 31.98
CA TYR A 353 7.34 23.00 31.13
C TYR A 353 8.18 21.71 31.16
N PHE A 354 7.62 20.65 31.73
CA PHE A 354 8.29 19.36 31.89
C PHE A 354 7.32 18.19 31.76
N LEU A 355 7.32 17.51 30.61
CA LEU A 355 6.84 16.13 30.56
C LEU A 355 7.84 15.23 31.29
N SER A 356 7.48 14.77 32.49
CA SER A 356 8.32 13.89 33.30
C SER A 356 8.62 12.56 32.60
N LEU A 357 9.87 12.43 32.14
CA LEU A 357 10.40 11.19 31.52
C LEU A 357 10.36 10.00 32.47
N ILE A 358 10.43 10.23 33.79
CA ILE A 358 10.43 9.16 34.80
C ILE A 358 9.05 8.50 34.85
N LEU A 359 7.97 9.29 34.73
CA LEU A 359 6.60 8.75 34.67
C LEU A 359 6.34 7.97 33.39
N LEU A 360 6.87 8.42 32.25
CA LEU A 360 6.80 7.71 30.97
C LEU A 360 7.60 6.40 30.96
N LYS A 361 8.71 6.34 31.71
CA LYS A 361 9.60 5.17 31.81
C LYS A 361 9.17 4.15 32.86
N ALA A 362 8.20 4.47 33.73
CA ALA A 362 7.69 3.54 34.73
C ALA A 362 7.06 2.30 34.07
N SER A 363 7.68 1.14 34.27
CA SER A 363 7.20 -0.15 33.74
C SER A 363 6.17 -0.81 34.64
N THR A 364 6.10 -0.43 35.90
CA THR A 364 5.18 -0.97 36.90
C THR A 364 4.42 0.16 37.59
N LYS A 365 3.21 -0.16 38.08
CA LYS A 365 2.39 0.78 38.85
C LYS A 365 3.16 1.36 40.06
N ASN A 366 3.95 0.54 40.75
CA ASN A 366 4.75 0.98 41.90
C ASN A 366 5.84 2.02 41.51
N MET A 367 6.54 1.80 40.39
CA MET A 367 7.50 2.79 39.88
C MET A 367 6.82 4.09 39.47
N TYR A 368 5.62 4.01 38.90
CA TYR A 368 4.83 5.19 38.56
C TYR A 368 4.40 5.94 39.81
N ASP A 369 3.89 5.25 40.84
CA ASP A 369 3.41 5.87 42.07
C ASP A 369 4.54 6.60 42.82
N LYS A 370 5.76 6.04 42.83
CA LYS A 370 6.97 6.72 43.36
C LYS A 370 7.34 7.98 42.57
N ALA A 371 7.32 7.90 41.24
CA ALA A 371 7.61 9.04 40.38
C ALA A 371 6.52 10.13 40.45
N LYS A 372 5.26 9.70 40.64
CA LYS A 372 4.10 10.56 40.86
C LYS A 372 4.25 11.35 42.15
N ALA A 373 4.60 10.69 43.26
CA ALA A 373 4.81 11.37 44.54
C ALA A 373 5.90 12.46 44.47
N ALA A 374 6.98 12.19 43.73
CA ALA A 374 8.04 13.19 43.49
C ALA A 374 7.55 14.38 42.65
N LEU A 375 6.70 14.14 41.65
CA LEU A 375 6.12 15.19 40.81
C LEU A 375 5.04 15.99 41.56
N GLU A 376 4.21 15.35 42.38
CA GLU A 376 3.20 16.03 43.21
C GLU A 376 3.87 16.96 44.22
N LYS A 377 4.96 16.53 44.86
CA LYS A 377 5.77 17.39 45.73
C LYS A 377 6.37 18.59 44.98
N PHE A 378 6.66 18.45 43.69
CA PHE A 378 7.11 19.57 42.84
C PHE A 378 5.95 20.50 42.44
N ILE A 379 4.76 19.94 42.20
CA ILE A 379 3.54 20.69 41.87
C ILE A 379 3.00 21.46 43.08
N ASP A 380 3.17 20.93 44.29
CA ASP A 380 2.83 21.65 45.53
C ASP A 380 3.61 22.98 45.61
N ASN A 381 4.85 23.00 45.11
CA ASN A 381 5.67 24.21 44.98
C ASN A 381 5.34 25.04 43.71
N ASN A 382 4.49 24.55 42.81
CA ASN A 382 4.14 25.16 41.51
C ASN A 382 2.65 24.96 41.15
N PRO A 383 1.73 25.69 41.82
CA PRO A 383 0.29 25.39 41.79
C PRO A 383 -0.37 25.47 40.39
N PHE A 384 0.20 26.24 39.46
CA PHE A 384 -0.30 26.38 38.09
C PHE A 384 -0.20 25.07 37.28
N LEU A 385 0.67 24.13 37.69
CA LEU A 385 0.81 22.81 37.06
C LEU A 385 -0.23 21.79 37.53
N ASN A 386 -1.06 22.13 38.53
CA ASN A 386 -1.97 21.18 39.17
C ASN A 386 -3.08 20.71 38.19
N ASN A 387 -3.59 21.61 37.35
CA ASN A 387 -4.57 21.25 36.32
C ASN A 387 -3.95 20.40 35.20
N TRP A 388 -2.71 20.73 34.81
CA TRP A 388 -1.94 19.96 33.83
C TRP A 388 -1.64 18.54 34.35
N TRP A 389 -1.26 18.40 35.62
CA TRP A 389 -0.97 17.10 36.22
C TRP A 389 -2.21 16.22 36.40
N LYS A 390 -3.30 16.78 36.92
CA LYS A 390 -4.58 16.08 37.03
C LYS A 390 -5.05 15.55 35.68
N TRP A 391 -4.77 16.26 34.58
CA TRP A 391 -5.09 15.83 33.23
C TRP A 391 -4.29 14.58 32.80
N TRP A 392 -2.97 14.56 33.04
CA TRP A 392 -2.10 13.41 32.73
C TRP A 392 -2.44 12.20 33.61
N GLU A 393 -2.70 12.44 34.90
CA GLU A 393 -3.00 11.38 35.85
C GLU A 393 -4.35 10.70 35.55
N ALA A 394 -5.35 11.45 35.09
CA ALA A 394 -6.65 10.92 34.67
C ALA A 394 -6.53 10.00 33.44
N ARG A 395 -5.47 10.14 32.64
CA ARG A 395 -5.23 9.37 31.39
C ARG A 395 -4.09 8.36 31.53
N ARG A 396 -3.72 8.05 32.77
CA ARG A 396 -2.54 7.21 33.06
C ARG A 396 -2.55 5.84 32.38
N SER A 397 -3.74 5.27 32.16
CA SER A 397 -3.97 4.02 31.41
C SER A 397 -3.58 4.05 29.93
N HIS A 398 -3.62 5.23 29.30
CA HIS A 398 -3.36 5.36 27.86
C HIS A 398 -1.92 5.83 27.58
N VAL A 399 -1.40 6.69 28.46
CA VAL A 399 -0.12 7.37 28.28
C VAL A 399 1.04 6.56 28.88
N PHE A 400 0.88 6.07 30.10
CA PHE A 400 2.01 5.50 30.84
C PHE A 400 2.03 3.98 30.69
N ARG A 401 3.22 3.45 30.36
CA ARG A 401 3.45 2.03 30.15
C ARG A 401 3.01 1.17 31.35
N ALA A 402 3.15 1.70 32.56
CA ALA A 402 2.72 1.07 33.81
C ALA A 402 1.23 0.71 33.89
N PHE A 403 0.35 1.32 33.06
CA PHE A 403 -1.10 1.12 33.14
C PHE A 403 -1.77 0.77 31.80
N LYS A 404 -1.01 0.54 30.72
CA LYS A 404 -1.58 0.08 29.45
C LYS A 404 -2.32 -1.25 29.68
N PRO A 405 -3.66 -1.31 29.56
CA PRO A 405 -4.38 -2.58 29.64
C PRO A 405 -4.25 -3.31 28.30
N GLY A 406 -4.10 -4.63 28.33
CA GLY A 406 -4.15 -5.48 27.12
C GLY A 406 -5.50 -5.48 26.40
N PHE A 407 -6.52 -4.79 26.93
CA PHE A 407 -7.88 -4.72 26.36
C PHE A 407 -8.45 -3.30 26.51
N ASN A 408 -9.09 -2.79 25.46
CA ASN A 408 -9.68 -1.44 25.29
C ASN A 408 -8.75 -0.27 24.91
N VAL A 409 -7.91 -0.47 23.87
CA VAL A 409 -7.42 0.64 23.04
C VAL A 409 -8.42 0.88 21.89
N ALA A 410 -8.66 2.14 21.50
CA ALA A 410 -9.45 2.46 20.32
C ALA A 410 -8.93 1.65 19.11
N LYS A 411 -9.83 0.97 18.39
CA LYS A 411 -9.51 -0.04 17.36
C LYS A 411 -8.81 0.50 16.10
N SER A 412 -8.57 1.80 16.00
CA SER A 412 -7.96 2.44 14.83
C SER A 412 -6.74 3.24 15.26
N ASN A 413 -5.56 2.79 14.84
CA ASN A 413 -4.33 3.57 14.91
C ASN A 413 -4.44 4.72 13.91
N LEU A 414 -4.90 5.91 14.31
CA LEU A 414 -5.05 7.06 13.40
C LEU A 414 -3.70 7.54 12.82
N ALA A 415 -2.55 7.11 13.38
CA ALA A 415 -1.26 7.28 12.73
C ALA A 415 -1.15 6.50 11.40
N GLU A 416 -1.83 5.35 11.27
CA GLU A 416 -1.90 4.57 10.04
C GLU A 416 -2.63 5.34 8.92
N VAL A 417 -3.63 6.15 9.26
CA VAL A 417 -4.34 7.03 8.30
C VAL A 417 -3.40 8.13 7.80
N HIS A 418 -2.61 8.72 8.69
CA HIS A 418 -1.56 9.67 8.30
C HIS A 418 -0.49 9.00 7.43
N HIS A 419 -0.02 7.79 7.80
CA HIS A 419 0.96 7.02 7.03
C HIS A 419 0.45 6.62 5.64
N SER A 420 -0.83 6.26 5.53
CA SER A 420 -1.51 5.96 4.26
C SER A 420 -1.57 7.20 3.37
N ARG A 421 -1.90 8.36 3.92
CA ARG A 421 -1.85 9.63 3.17
C ARG A 421 -0.44 9.96 2.68
N SER A 422 0.59 9.78 3.52
CA SER A 422 1.98 9.97 3.08
C SER A 422 2.38 8.99 1.96
N HIS A 423 1.85 7.76 1.95
CA HIS A 423 2.07 6.80 0.86
C HIS A 423 1.46 7.30 -0.46
N HIS A 424 0.26 7.87 -0.43
CA HIS A 424 -0.39 8.44 -1.62
C HIS A 424 0.33 9.68 -2.20
N ILE A 425 1.05 10.44 -1.36
CA ILE A 425 1.85 11.61 -1.79
C ILE A 425 3.20 11.18 -2.42
N GLY A 426 3.54 9.89 -2.40
CA GLY A 426 4.74 9.34 -3.08
C GLY A 426 6.04 9.49 -2.29
N ALA A 427 5.97 9.77 -0.99
CA ALA A 427 7.11 9.99 -0.10
C ALA A 427 7.69 8.67 0.47
N GLU A 428 8.28 7.84 -0.40
CA GLU A 428 9.00 6.63 0.01
C GLU A 428 10.43 6.62 -0.51
N ASN A 429 11.35 6.06 0.28
CA ASN A 429 12.78 6.01 -0.02
C ASN A 429 13.41 7.38 -0.31
N LEU A 430 12.96 8.41 0.41
CA LEU A 430 13.56 9.73 0.36
C LEU A 430 14.98 9.70 0.92
N THR A 431 15.79 10.66 0.47
CA THR A 431 17.06 10.94 1.15
C THR A 431 16.82 11.85 2.36
N LEU A 432 17.77 11.90 3.31
CA LEU A 432 17.59 12.64 4.57
C LEU A 432 17.28 14.13 4.32
N ILE A 433 18.00 14.76 3.39
CA ILE A 433 17.77 16.16 3.02
C ILE A 433 16.41 16.38 2.34
N GLN A 434 15.93 15.41 1.56
CA GLN A 434 14.63 15.50 0.88
C GLN A 434 13.50 15.47 1.89
N ALA A 435 13.56 14.58 2.87
CA ALA A 435 12.59 14.53 3.98
C ALA A 435 12.55 15.86 4.75
N CYS A 436 13.72 16.46 5.03
CA CYS A 436 13.79 17.77 5.69
C CYS A 436 13.11 18.87 4.85
N ARG A 437 13.36 18.91 3.53
CA ARG A 437 12.74 19.89 2.63
C ARG A 437 11.21 19.75 2.58
N GLU A 438 10.70 18.52 2.57
CA GLU A 438 9.26 18.25 2.58
C GLU A 438 8.60 18.71 3.90
N ASP A 439 9.18 18.35 5.04
CA ASP A 439 8.61 18.74 6.35
C ASP A 439 8.67 20.27 6.55
N VAL A 440 9.70 20.95 6.04
CA VAL A 440 9.76 22.42 6.03
C VAL A 440 8.65 22.99 5.14
N ALA A 441 8.48 22.47 3.92
CA ALA A 441 7.43 22.94 3.01
C ALA A 441 6.01 22.72 3.57
N GLU A 442 5.76 21.60 4.24
CA GLU A 442 4.50 21.34 4.93
C GLU A 442 4.26 22.32 6.09
N SER A 443 5.30 22.64 6.86
CA SER A 443 5.19 23.62 7.95
C SER A 443 4.86 25.01 7.42
N VAL A 444 5.45 25.42 6.30
CA VAL A 444 5.11 26.69 5.62
C VAL A 444 3.65 26.69 5.14
N LYS A 445 3.16 25.57 4.58
CA LYS A 445 1.76 25.43 4.18
C LYS A 445 0.83 25.53 5.38
N LEU A 446 1.17 24.88 6.50
CA LEU A 446 0.40 24.97 7.74
C LEU A 446 0.29 26.42 8.22
N LYS A 447 1.41 27.14 8.26
CA LYS A 447 1.43 28.56 8.63
C LYS A 447 0.44 29.37 7.81
N ARG A 448 0.48 29.23 6.47
CA ARG A 448 -0.47 29.93 5.59
C ARG A 448 -1.93 29.56 5.86
N ARG A 449 -2.24 28.28 6.04
CA ARG A 449 -3.60 27.84 6.37
C ARG A 449 -4.10 28.44 7.69
N VAL A 450 -3.25 28.49 8.71
CA VAL A 450 -3.61 29.10 10.01
C VAL A 450 -3.85 30.61 9.86
N GLU A 451 -3.03 31.31 9.08
CA GLU A 451 -3.22 32.74 8.79
C GLU A 451 -4.52 33.00 8.01
N ASP A 452 -4.84 32.18 7.02
CA ASP A 452 -6.06 32.32 6.23
C ASP A 452 -7.31 32.07 7.10
N GLN A 453 -7.28 31.09 8.01
CA GLN A 453 -8.35 30.88 8.98
C GLN A 453 -8.54 32.07 9.92
N LYS A 454 -7.45 32.71 10.37
CA LYS A 454 -7.54 33.92 11.20
C LYS A 454 -8.21 35.07 10.46
N LYS A 455 -7.83 35.31 9.20
CA LYS A 455 -8.46 36.33 8.36
C LYS A 455 -9.94 36.07 8.13
N GLN A 456 -10.33 34.82 7.90
CA GLN A 456 -11.73 34.44 7.76
C GLN A 456 -12.51 34.69 9.06
N ALA A 457 -11.94 34.35 10.21
CA ALA A 457 -12.55 34.63 11.50
C ALA A 457 -12.69 36.15 11.77
N GLU A 458 -11.67 36.94 11.46
CA GLU A 458 -11.70 38.40 11.58
C GLU A 458 -12.75 39.04 10.66
N ALA A 459 -12.84 38.58 9.40
CA ALA A 459 -13.85 39.05 8.46
C ALA A 459 -15.27 38.73 8.94
N PHE A 460 -15.49 37.54 9.50
CA PHE A 460 -16.78 37.14 10.05
C PHE A 460 -17.15 37.95 11.30
N CYS A 461 -16.20 38.21 12.20
CA CYS A 461 -16.43 39.10 13.34
C CYS A 461 -16.82 40.51 12.88
N LYS A 462 -16.12 41.05 11.88
CA LYS A 462 -16.45 42.37 11.32
C LYS A 462 -17.84 42.39 10.68
N GLU A 463 -18.20 41.34 9.93
CA GLU A 463 -19.54 41.21 9.37
C GLU A 463 -20.60 41.20 10.48
N LEU A 464 -20.38 40.44 11.56
CA LEU A 464 -21.28 40.44 12.72
C LEU A 464 -21.42 41.82 13.37
N ASP A 465 -20.32 42.55 13.54
CA ASP A 465 -20.34 43.91 14.10
C ASP A 465 -21.15 44.86 13.19
N ASP A 466 -20.92 44.81 11.87
CA ASP A 466 -21.66 45.61 10.88
C ASP A 466 -23.17 45.30 10.88
N TYR A 467 -23.57 44.04 11.15
CA TYR A 467 -24.98 43.66 11.28
C TYR A 467 -25.62 44.16 12.58
N VAL A 468 -24.90 44.05 13.69
CA VAL A 468 -25.36 44.56 15.00
C VAL A 468 -25.56 46.08 14.94
N GLU A 469 -24.68 46.81 14.25
CA GLU A 469 -24.80 48.26 14.07
C GLU A 469 -25.98 48.67 13.18
N LYS A 470 -26.35 47.84 12.19
CA LYS A 470 -27.48 48.12 11.27
C LYS A 470 -28.86 47.78 11.86
N GLY A 471 -28.91 47.06 12.99
CA GLY A 471 -30.17 46.71 13.65
C GLY A 471 -31.07 45.76 12.84
N GLU A 472 -30.49 45.04 11.88
CA GLU A 472 -31.20 44.04 11.07
C GLU A 472 -31.20 42.70 11.81
N ASP A 473 -32.35 42.00 11.83
CA ASP A 473 -32.44 40.65 12.37
C ASP A 473 -31.56 39.73 11.51
N LEU A 474 -30.48 39.22 12.11
CA LEU A 474 -29.61 38.24 11.47
C LEU A 474 -30.44 36.99 11.19
N GLN A 475 -30.89 36.80 9.94
CA GLN A 475 -31.29 35.49 9.46
C GLN A 475 -30.04 34.63 9.39
N LEU A 476 -29.60 34.14 10.56
CA LEU A 476 -28.70 33.01 10.64
C LEU A 476 -29.33 31.93 9.77
N ARG A 477 -28.70 31.65 8.62
CA ARG A 477 -28.90 30.36 7.98
C ARG A 477 -28.67 29.35 9.09
N GLU A 478 -29.72 28.60 9.46
CA GLU A 478 -29.49 27.42 10.27
C GLU A 478 -28.33 26.70 9.61
N PRO A 479 -27.22 26.45 10.34
CA PRO A 479 -26.11 25.74 9.75
C PRO A 479 -26.72 24.45 9.22
N GLU A 480 -26.79 24.32 7.89
CA GLU A 480 -26.97 23.01 7.29
C GLU A 480 -25.90 22.18 7.98
N TYR A 481 -26.32 21.23 8.81
CA TYR A 481 -25.45 20.34 9.55
C TYR A 481 -24.75 19.45 8.50
N PHE A 482 -23.85 20.03 7.73
CA PHE A 482 -22.90 19.34 6.88
C PHE A 482 -21.68 18.98 7.73
N VAL A 483 -21.98 18.41 8.89
CA VAL A 483 -21.04 17.63 9.69
C VAL A 483 -21.65 16.23 9.66
N ASP A 484 -21.14 15.42 8.74
CA ASP A 484 -21.46 14.00 8.69
C ASP A 484 -21.16 13.40 10.07
N GLU A 485 -22.21 13.03 10.81
CA GLU A 485 -22.12 12.36 12.12
C GLU A 485 -21.34 11.04 12.04
N THR A 486 -21.11 10.53 10.82
CA THR A 486 -20.35 9.30 10.54
C THR A 486 -18.89 9.54 10.14
N ALA A 487 -18.42 10.79 10.17
CA ALA A 487 -17.02 11.11 9.91
C ALA A 487 -16.10 10.34 10.88
N ALA A 488 -15.28 9.45 10.33
CA ALA A 488 -14.44 8.50 11.06
C ALA A 488 -13.32 9.12 11.93
N HIS A 489 -13.34 10.44 12.12
CA HIS A 489 -12.29 11.23 12.76
C HIS A 489 -12.60 11.65 14.22
N ARG A 490 -13.73 11.23 14.80
CA ARG A 490 -14.01 11.49 16.24
C ARG A 490 -14.03 10.22 17.08
N ASN A 491 -13.44 10.33 18.28
CA ASN A 491 -13.69 9.42 19.39
C ASN A 491 -15.11 9.65 19.95
N ASP A 492 -15.77 8.57 20.39
CA ASP A 492 -17.03 8.64 21.13
C ASP A 492 -16.89 9.57 22.36
N PRO A 493 -17.88 10.44 22.66
CA PRO A 493 -17.84 11.28 23.84
C PRO A 493 -17.78 10.42 25.12
N LEU A 494 -16.81 10.70 25.99
CA LEU A 494 -16.75 10.09 27.32
C LEU A 494 -18.00 10.47 28.13
N GLU A 495 -18.63 9.48 28.76
CA GLU A 495 -19.74 9.68 29.70
C GLU A 495 -19.33 10.68 30.80
N LYS A 496 -20.05 11.80 30.88
CA LYS A 496 -19.93 12.75 31.99
C LYS A 496 -20.36 12.04 33.28
N ARG A 497 -19.42 11.77 34.18
CA ARG A 497 -19.74 11.38 35.56
C ARG A 497 -20.53 12.52 36.24
N PRO A 498 -21.60 12.22 36.99
CA PRO A 498 -22.38 13.25 37.66
C PRO A 498 -21.55 13.91 38.77
N CYS A 499 -21.33 15.22 38.65
CA CYS A 499 -20.75 16.05 39.69
C CYS A 499 -21.78 16.24 40.81
N LYS A 500 -21.40 15.94 42.06
CA LYS A 500 -22.20 16.26 43.26
C LYS A 500 -22.38 17.77 43.33
N LYS A 501 -23.60 18.26 43.09
CA LYS A 501 -24.00 19.60 43.50
C LYS A 501 -24.61 19.52 44.89
N THR A 502 -23.94 20.16 45.84
CA THR A 502 -24.51 20.56 47.13
C THR A 502 -25.55 21.67 46.90
N SER A 503 -26.67 21.51 47.60
CA SER A 503 -27.81 22.41 47.85
C SER A 503 -27.84 23.80 47.21
N ALA A 504 -28.89 24.09 46.43
CA ALA A 504 -29.99 24.98 46.84
C ALA A 504 -31.04 25.14 45.71
N CYS A 505 -32.28 25.38 46.16
CA CYS A 505 -33.55 25.65 45.45
C CYS A 505 -34.19 24.51 44.63
N ALA A 506 -35.12 23.82 45.30
CA ALA A 506 -36.14 23.00 44.69
C ALA A 506 -37.15 23.91 43.98
N SER A 507 -37.30 23.71 42.67
CA SER A 507 -38.54 24.02 41.97
C SER A 507 -38.92 22.79 41.15
N THR A 508 -40.18 22.40 41.30
CA THR A 508 -40.81 21.19 40.79
C THR A 508 -40.80 21.16 39.26
N ASN A 509 -39.85 20.43 38.67
CA ASN A 509 -39.96 19.94 37.30
C ASN A 509 -40.19 18.43 37.33
N LYS A 510 -41.43 18.03 37.05
CA LYS A 510 -41.76 16.67 36.59
C LYS A 510 -40.81 16.34 35.46
N LYS A 511 -39.88 15.42 35.71
CA LYS A 511 -38.98 14.89 34.70
C LYS A 511 -39.85 14.08 33.74
N CYS A 512 -40.22 14.66 32.59
CA CYS A 512 -40.72 13.86 31.48
C CYS A 512 -39.65 12.82 31.17
N GLU A 513 -39.97 11.54 31.39
CA GLU A 513 -39.12 10.43 31.03
C GLU A 513 -39.10 10.34 29.50
N VAL A 514 -38.17 11.07 28.88
CA VAL A 514 -38.00 11.06 27.42
C VAL A 514 -37.65 9.63 27.02
N ASP A 515 -38.49 9.00 26.19
CA ASP A 515 -38.25 7.67 25.65
C ASP A 515 -36.99 7.71 24.77
N LYS A 516 -35.91 7.10 25.29
CA LYS A 516 -34.60 7.09 24.64
C LYS A 516 -34.36 5.75 23.97
N ARG A 517 -33.88 5.81 22.73
CA ARG A 517 -33.45 4.65 21.94
C ARG A 517 -32.15 4.08 22.51
N LEU A 518 -32.06 2.75 22.66
CA LEU A 518 -30.91 2.06 23.28
C LEU A 518 -29.68 1.92 22.36
N ALA A 519 -29.86 2.05 21.05
CA ALA A 519 -28.80 2.07 20.04
C ALA A 519 -29.00 3.28 19.10
N PRO A 520 -27.94 3.81 18.47
CA PRO A 520 -28.06 4.93 17.54
C PRO A 520 -29.07 4.65 16.42
N ARG A 521 -29.85 5.67 16.04
CA ARG A 521 -30.77 5.58 14.90
C ARG A 521 -29.95 5.40 13.62
N GLN A 522 -30.31 4.41 12.81
CA GLN A 522 -29.73 4.23 11.48
C GLN A 522 -30.56 5.02 10.47
N ASN A 523 -29.96 6.03 9.84
CA ASN A 523 -30.63 6.86 8.82
C ASN A 523 -30.54 6.24 7.41
N THR A 524 -29.58 5.34 7.19
CA THR A 524 -29.35 4.70 5.89
C THR A 524 -29.30 3.18 6.00
N ARG A 525 -29.67 2.49 4.93
CA ARG A 525 -29.58 1.03 4.82
C ARG A 525 -28.13 0.61 4.59
N SER A 526 -27.53 -0.06 5.57
CA SER A 526 -26.20 -0.63 5.38
C SER A 526 -26.21 -1.76 4.34
N THR A 527 -25.08 -1.99 3.65
CA THR A 527 -24.95 -3.12 2.70
C THR A 527 -25.21 -4.48 3.34
N LYS A 528 -24.87 -4.63 4.62
CA LYS A 528 -25.17 -5.82 5.42
C LYS A 528 -26.67 -5.94 5.74
N PHE A 529 -27.33 -4.84 6.09
CA PHE A 529 -28.79 -4.82 6.26
C PHE A 529 -29.50 -5.22 4.96
N SER A 530 -29.09 -4.65 3.81
CA SER A 530 -29.68 -5.00 2.51
C SER A 530 -29.50 -6.48 2.18
N ARG A 531 -28.35 -7.07 2.53
CA ARG A 531 -28.12 -8.51 2.40
C ARG A 531 -29.03 -9.33 3.32
N SER A 532 -29.15 -8.96 4.60
CA SER A 532 -30.06 -9.63 5.54
C SER A 532 -31.53 -9.52 5.13
N LEU A 533 -31.93 -8.38 4.58
CA LEU A 533 -33.27 -8.12 4.04
C LEU A 533 -33.53 -8.99 2.82
N GLN A 534 -32.57 -9.08 1.89
CA GLN A 534 -32.68 -9.95 0.72
C GLN A 534 -32.79 -11.42 1.11
N ILE A 535 -32.02 -11.87 2.12
CA ILE A 535 -32.12 -13.22 2.67
C ILE A 535 -33.52 -13.45 3.26
N ALA A 536 -34.00 -12.54 4.11
CA ALA A 536 -35.33 -12.63 4.71
C ALA A 536 -36.42 -12.74 3.63
N LYS A 537 -36.31 -11.97 2.55
CA LYS A 537 -37.24 -12.02 1.40
C LYS A 537 -37.17 -13.35 0.64
N SER A 538 -35.96 -13.83 0.35
CA SER A 538 -35.76 -15.11 -0.34
C SER A 538 -36.27 -16.30 0.48
N CYS A 539 -36.31 -16.18 1.81
CA CYS A 539 -36.77 -17.21 2.73
C CYS A 539 -38.23 -17.03 3.17
N GLN A 540 -39.05 -16.24 2.45
CA GLN A 540 -40.45 -15.98 2.82
C GLN A 540 -41.24 -17.26 3.10
N ASN A 541 -41.13 -18.27 2.21
CA ASN A 541 -41.87 -19.53 2.30
C ASN A 541 -41.12 -20.63 3.04
N SER A 542 -39.92 -20.31 3.56
CA SER A 542 -39.02 -21.29 4.17
C SER A 542 -39.17 -21.39 5.68
N TYR A 543 -39.87 -20.44 6.32
CA TYR A 543 -40.15 -20.45 7.74
C TYR A 543 -41.66 -20.51 8.01
N ARG A 544 -42.03 -21.26 9.04
CA ARG A 544 -43.35 -21.23 9.66
C ARG A 544 -43.25 -20.68 11.07
N VAL A 545 -44.28 -19.97 11.50
CA VAL A 545 -44.38 -19.46 12.88
C VAL A 545 -44.78 -20.63 13.78
N GLY A 546 -43.98 -20.91 14.79
CA GLY A 546 -44.31 -21.80 15.90
C GLY A 546 -44.98 -21.02 17.04
N ASP A 547 -44.57 -21.29 18.28
CA ASP A 547 -45.17 -20.64 19.45
C ASP A 547 -44.81 -19.16 19.56
N ILE A 548 -45.80 -18.35 19.97
CA ILE A 548 -45.61 -16.94 20.32
C ILE A 548 -45.98 -16.75 21.79
N LYS A 549 -45.01 -16.31 22.59
CA LYS A 549 -45.19 -15.98 23.99
C LYS A 549 -45.20 -14.47 24.18
N PHE A 550 -46.23 -13.98 24.85
CA PHE A 550 -46.37 -12.56 25.19
C PHE A 550 -45.87 -12.36 26.62
N ASN A 551 -44.65 -11.85 26.76
CA ASN A 551 -44.04 -11.63 28.08
C ASN A 551 -44.49 -10.28 28.66
N SER A 552 -44.74 -9.28 27.82
CA SER A 552 -45.36 -7.98 28.15
C SER A 552 -45.91 -7.31 26.89
N PRO A 553 -46.68 -6.20 26.98
CA PRO A 553 -47.18 -5.46 25.80
C PRO A 553 -46.09 -4.97 24.85
N GLN A 554 -44.83 -4.92 25.32
CA GLN A 554 -43.66 -4.43 24.60
C GLN A 554 -42.56 -5.50 24.47
N SER A 555 -42.87 -6.78 24.78
CA SER A 555 -41.91 -7.88 24.73
C SER A 555 -42.57 -9.18 24.30
N HIS A 556 -42.35 -9.57 23.05
CA HIS A 556 -42.90 -10.79 22.46
C HIS A 556 -41.77 -11.75 22.09
N GLU A 557 -41.92 -13.03 22.39
CA GLU A 557 -40.99 -14.08 21.98
C GLU A 557 -41.66 -14.96 20.93
N ILE A 558 -41.05 -15.09 19.76
CA ILE A 558 -41.60 -15.78 18.60
C ILE A 558 -40.65 -16.91 18.22
N SER A 559 -41.14 -18.14 18.22
CA SER A 559 -40.41 -19.26 17.66
C SER A 559 -40.71 -19.35 16.16
N ILE A 560 -39.68 -19.33 15.33
CA ILE A 560 -39.80 -19.61 13.90
C ILE A 560 -39.11 -20.94 13.59
N ILE A 561 -39.75 -21.77 12.78
CA ILE A 561 -39.26 -23.10 12.42
C ILE A 561 -39.00 -23.09 10.92
N HIS A 562 -37.76 -23.34 10.52
CA HIS A 562 -37.38 -23.50 9.12
C HIS A 562 -37.89 -24.85 8.59
N ASN A 563 -38.13 -24.96 7.28
CA ASN A 563 -38.58 -26.21 6.64
C ASN A 563 -37.59 -27.37 6.82
N THR A 564 -36.32 -27.09 7.17
CA THR A 564 -35.31 -28.10 7.54
C THR A 564 -35.45 -28.63 8.97
N GLY A 565 -36.43 -28.15 9.74
CA GLY A 565 -36.64 -28.53 11.14
C GLY A 565 -35.88 -27.68 12.18
N THR A 566 -35.01 -26.78 11.74
CA THR A 566 -34.27 -25.87 12.64
C THR A 566 -35.19 -24.80 13.21
N SER A 567 -35.24 -24.65 14.53
CA SER A 567 -36.04 -23.63 15.22
C SER A 567 -35.19 -22.48 15.75
N TYR A 568 -35.61 -21.24 15.52
CA TYR A 568 -35.00 -20.03 16.09
C TYR A 568 -35.99 -19.33 17.01
N LYS A 569 -35.51 -18.80 18.13
CA LYS A 569 -36.31 -17.98 19.04
C LYS A 569 -35.94 -16.51 18.86
N VAL A 570 -36.93 -15.71 18.45
CA VAL A 570 -36.79 -14.28 18.22
C VAL A 570 -37.50 -13.52 19.32
N ALA A 571 -36.76 -12.79 20.14
CA ALA A 571 -37.34 -11.87 21.13
C ALA A 571 -37.45 -10.47 20.51
N LEU A 572 -38.67 -9.95 20.44
CA LEU A 572 -38.98 -8.61 20.00
C LEU A 572 -39.27 -7.73 21.23
N ASN A 573 -38.30 -6.91 21.62
CA ASN A 573 -38.39 -5.91 22.69
C ASN A 573 -37.60 -4.66 22.25
N LYS A 574 -37.28 -3.72 23.16
CA LYS A 574 -36.48 -2.52 22.83
C LYS A 574 -35.16 -2.85 22.12
N MET A 575 -34.60 -4.04 22.34
CA MET A 575 -33.40 -4.54 21.68
C MET A 575 -33.65 -5.96 21.14
N PRO A 576 -34.19 -6.12 19.92
CA PRO A 576 -34.54 -7.43 19.39
C PRO A 576 -33.35 -8.40 19.38
N SER A 577 -33.57 -9.66 19.72
CA SER A 577 -32.54 -10.70 19.72
C SER A 577 -33.04 -11.97 19.06
N CYS A 578 -32.11 -12.76 18.55
CA CYS A 578 -32.38 -14.06 17.94
C CYS A 578 -31.42 -15.09 18.52
N ASP A 579 -31.96 -16.02 19.30
CA ASP A 579 -31.20 -17.12 19.86
C ASP A 579 -30.98 -18.20 18.81
N GLY A 580 -29.76 -18.77 18.79
CA GLY A 580 -29.35 -19.76 17.79
C GLY A 580 -28.88 -19.16 16.45
N CYS A 581 -28.71 -17.83 16.34
CA CYS A 581 -28.24 -17.18 15.13
C CYS A 581 -26.88 -16.49 15.31
N LYS A 582 -25.83 -17.01 14.64
CA LYS A 582 -24.47 -16.43 14.65
C LYS A 582 -24.39 -15.01 14.05
N TYR A 583 -25.40 -14.62 13.28
CA TYR A 583 -25.47 -13.33 12.60
C TYR A 583 -26.22 -12.26 13.40
N CYS A 584 -26.80 -12.60 14.54
CA CYS A 584 -27.39 -11.62 15.46
C CYS A 584 -26.29 -11.05 16.36
N SER A 585 -25.94 -9.78 16.20
CA SER A 585 -24.91 -9.11 17.02
C SER A 585 -25.46 -7.86 17.73
N SER A 586 -24.65 -7.24 18.59
CA SER A 586 -25.03 -5.98 19.26
C SER A 586 -25.21 -4.80 18.30
N ARG A 587 -24.71 -4.91 17.05
CA ARG A 587 -24.78 -3.83 16.05
C ARG A 587 -25.66 -4.16 14.84
N GLU A 588 -25.91 -5.44 14.55
CA GLU A 588 -26.54 -5.88 13.29
C GLU A 588 -27.78 -6.74 13.55
N ILE A 589 -28.82 -6.52 12.73
CA ILE A 589 -30.08 -7.27 12.74
C ILE A 589 -29.94 -8.45 11.78
N CYS A 590 -30.26 -9.66 12.24
CA CYS A 590 -30.23 -10.86 11.40
C CYS A 590 -31.48 -10.98 10.51
N SER A 591 -31.40 -11.83 9.49
CA SER A 591 -32.52 -12.12 8.58
C SER A 591 -33.74 -12.68 9.32
N HIS A 592 -33.57 -13.42 10.43
CA HIS A 592 -34.69 -13.97 11.21
C HIS A 592 -35.54 -12.88 11.87
N ILE A 593 -34.91 -11.85 12.47
CA ILE A 593 -35.64 -10.72 13.05
C ILE A 593 -36.38 -9.95 11.96
N LEU A 594 -35.74 -9.72 10.81
CA LEU A 594 -36.37 -9.06 9.66
C LEU A 594 -37.54 -9.87 9.09
N TRP A 595 -37.39 -11.20 9.01
CA TRP A 595 -38.46 -12.08 8.57
C TRP A 595 -39.66 -11.99 9.50
N VAL A 596 -39.44 -11.97 10.82
CA VAL A 596 -40.52 -11.78 11.81
C VAL A 596 -41.18 -10.41 11.65
N LEU A 597 -40.43 -9.32 11.48
CA LEU A 597 -41.00 -7.99 11.28
C LEU A 597 -41.82 -7.89 9.98
N LEU A 598 -41.30 -8.41 8.87
CA LEU A 598 -41.95 -8.36 7.56
C LEU A 598 -43.18 -9.28 7.46
N TYR A 599 -43.06 -10.52 7.93
CA TYR A 599 -44.04 -11.57 7.63
C TYR A 599 -44.95 -11.90 8.81
N VAL A 600 -44.51 -11.71 10.05
CA VAL A 600 -45.32 -11.94 11.26
C VAL A 600 -46.01 -10.65 11.71
N TYR A 601 -45.30 -9.52 11.74
CA TYR A 601 -45.84 -8.21 12.14
C TYR A 601 -46.24 -7.30 10.98
N LYS A 602 -46.05 -7.76 9.73
CA LYS A 602 -46.47 -7.05 8.50
C LYS A 602 -45.93 -5.62 8.40
N VAL A 603 -44.74 -5.36 8.95
CA VAL A 603 -44.07 -4.07 8.82
C VAL A 603 -43.73 -3.84 7.33
N PRO A 604 -44.09 -2.69 6.73
CA PRO A 604 -43.80 -2.42 5.33
C PRO A 604 -42.30 -2.46 5.03
N GLU A 605 -41.90 -2.99 3.87
CA GLU A 605 -40.50 -3.10 3.47
C GLU A 605 -39.77 -1.75 3.44
N ASN A 606 -40.49 -0.66 3.14
CA ASN A 606 -39.93 0.69 3.09
C ASN A 606 -39.85 1.37 4.47
N SER A 607 -40.34 0.72 5.53
CA SER A 607 -40.32 1.28 6.88
C SER A 607 -38.90 1.44 7.40
N GLU A 608 -38.58 2.64 7.89
CA GLU A 608 -37.32 2.94 8.56
C GLU A 608 -37.15 2.14 9.86
N VAL A 609 -38.22 1.56 10.41
CA VAL A 609 -38.17 0.73 11.61
C VAL A 609 -37.36 -0.55 11.36
N LEU A 610 -37.41 -1.13 10.15
CA LEU A 610 -36.73 -2.38 9.85
C LEU A 610 -35.20 -2.30 10.02
N GLN A 611 -34.60 -1.14 9.73
CA GLN A 611 -33.14 -0.94 9.84
C GLN A 611 -32.70 -0.57 11.27
N GLN A 612 -33.62 -0.31 12.20
CA GLN A 612 -33.27 0.10 13.55
C GLN A 612 -32.88 -1.08 14.43
N ARG A 613 -31.67 -1.03 15.01
CA ARG A 613 -31.20 -2.08 15.93
C ARG A 613 -31.97 -2.11 17.25
N SER A 614 -32.55 -0.99 17.66
CA SER A 614 -33.35 -0.87 18.88
C SER A 614 -34.56 0.01 18.62
N PHE A 615 -35.64 -0.22 19.35
CA PHE A 615 -36.94 0.45 19.15
C PHE A 615 -37.29 1.36 20.31
N LEU A 616 -38.03 2.43 20.00
CA LEU A 616 -38.78 3.22 20.98
C LEU A 616 -40.03 2.44 21.43
N ASN A 617 -40.59 2.81 22.58
CA ASN A 617 -41.86 2.24 23.06
C ASN A 617 -42.99 2.51 22.06
N SER A 618 -43.06 3.73 21.50
CA SER A 618 -44.05 4.09 20.47
C SER A 618 -43.90 3.29 19.17
N GLU A 619 -42.67 2.94 18.79
CA GLU A 619 -42.40 2.10 17.62
C GLU A 619 -42.80 0.66 17.87
N LEU A 620 -42.49 0.09 19.05
CA LEU A 620 -42.93 -1.24 19.43
C LEU A 620 -44.45 -1.35 19.44
N GLU A 621 -45.15 -0.37 20.04
CA GLU A 621 -46.60 -0.30 20.02
C GLU A 621 -47.17 -0.22 18.61
N SER A 622 -46.49 0.48 17.70
CA SER A 622 -46.91 0.56 16.29
C SER A 622 -46.69 -0.76 15.54
N ILE A 623 -45.60 -1.49 15.85
CA ILE A 623 -45.33 -2.82 15.28
C ILE A 623 -46.35 -3.85 15.78
N THR A 624 -46.73 -3.78 17.06
CA THR A 624 -47.62 -4.78 17.69
C THR A 624 -49.10 -4.52 17.42
N LYS A 625 -49.53 -3.26 17.25
CA LYS A 625 -50.92 -2.88 16.88
C LYS A 625 -51.38 -3.46 15.53
N GLY A 626 -50.47 -3.82 14.62
CA GLY A 626 -50.81 -4.41 13.33
C GLY A 626 -51.41 -5.82 13.39
N ARG A 627 -51.52 -6.44 14.57
CA ARG A 627 -51.93 -7.86 14.74
C ARG A 627 -53.30 -8.08 15.40
N ASP A 628 -54.02 -7.05 15.84
CA ASP A 628 -55.36 -7.23 16.43
C ASP A 628 -56.40 -7.66 15.38
N GLY A 629 -56.37 -8.94 15.02
CA GLY A 629 -57.17 -9.54 13.98
C GLY A 629 -56.93 -11.05 13.86
N LYS A 630 -57.57 -11.81 14.77
CA LYS A 630 -57.79 -13.28 14.79
C LYS A 630 -56.67 -14.19 15.32
N ALA A 631 -56.95 -14.79 16.48
CA ALA A 631 -56.31 -16.00 17.01
C ALA A 631 -56.91 -17.27 16.36
N PRO A 632 -56.16 -18.39 16.36
CA PRO A 632 -56.78 -19.64 16.81
C PRO A 632 -55.88 -20.50 17.73
N THR A 633 -56.44 -20.77 18.91
CA THR A 633 -56.58 -22.04 19.65
C THR A 633 -55.44 -23.10 19.69
N SER A 634 -55.00 -23.29 20.94
CA SER A 634 -54.32 -24.43 21.58
C SER A 634 -54.71 -25.85 21.14
N LYS A 635 -53.72 -26.75 21.06
CA LYS A 635 -53.81 -28.13 21.59
C LYS A 635 -52.50 -28.57 22.25
N THR A 636 -52.64 -28.98 23.50
CA THR A 636 -51.69 -29.49 24.50
C THR A 636 -51.14 -30.89 24.19
N LEU A 637 -50.04 -31.25 24.88
CA LEU A 637 -49.51 -32.59 25.33
C LEU A 637 -48.06 -32.80 24.83
N SER A 638 -47.04 -33.20 25.59
CA SER A 638 -46.84 -33.55 27.00
C SER A 638 -45.33 -33.51 27.31
N ALA A 639 -44.98 -33.40 28.58
CA ALA A 639 -43.62 -33.33 29.12
C ALA A 639 -42.85 -34.67 29.05
N THR A 640 -41.52 -34.58 28.95
CA THR A 640 -40.59 -35.52 29.61
C THR A 640 -39.35 -34.77 30.11
N THR A 641 -39.09 -34.92 31.41
CA THR A 641 -38.00 -34.39 32.24
C THR A 641 -36.72 -35.22 32.11
N ILE A 642 -35.61 -34.71 32.69
CA ILE A 642 -34.32 -35.34 33.15
C ILE A 642 -33.11 -34.80 32.36
N ASN A 643 -31.97 -34.39 32.93
CA ASN A 643 -31.55 -33.78 34.19
C ASN A 643 -30.06 -33.37 34.01
N THR A 644 -29.70 -32.22 34.58
CA THR A 644 -28.40 -31.83 35.20
C THR A 644 -27.04 -32.37 34.71
N ALA A 645 -26.07 -31.47 34.50
CA ALA A 645 -24.85 -31.40 35.33
C ALA A 645 -24.09 -30.06 35.16
N THR A 646 -23.95 -29.35 36.28
CA THR A 646 -23.02 -28.24 36.55
C THR A 646 -21.66 -28.79 37.00
N ALA A 647 -20.55 -28.13 36.60
CA ALA A 647 -19.30 -28.15 37.36
C ALA A 647 -18.46 -26.88 37.11
N THR A 648 -17.86 -26.42 38.20
CA THR A 648 -17.27 -25.10 38.49
C THR A 648 -15.75 -25.01 38.29
N ALA A 649 -15.32 -23.80 37.89
CA ALA A 649 -14.11 -23.02 38.24
C ALA A 649 -12.73 -23.67 38.53
N ALA A 650 -11.65 -23.13 37.91
CA ALA A 650 -10.42 -22.65 38.58
C ALA A 650 -9.42 -21.98 37.59
N ASN A 651 -8.58 -21.08 38.13
CA ASN A 651 -7.71 -20.09 37.48
C ASN A 651 -6.28 -20.57 37.10
N THR A 652 -5.70 -19.96 36.04
CA THR A 652 -4.29 -19.63 35.63
C THR A 652 -3.05 -20.39 36.17
N PRO A 653 -1.90 -20.53 35.43
CA PRO A 653 -1.13 -19.41 34.85
C PRO A 653 -0.40 -19.63 33.50
N THR A 654 0.07 -18.50 32.97
CA THR A 654 0.89 -18.25 31.79
C THR A 654 2.21 -19.04 31.75
N THR A 655 2.57 -19.63 30.60
CA THR A 655 3.96 -19.98 30.27
C THR A 655 4.19 -19.89 28.75
N THR A 656 5.29 -19.24 28.39
CA THR A 656 5.95 -19.16 27.07
C THR A 656 6.05 -20.52 26.36
N MET A 657 5.60 -20.63 25.11
CA MET A 657 5.83 -21.80 24.26
C MET A 657 6.65 -21.41 23.03
N ALA A 658 7.95 -21.64 23.11
CA ALA A 658 8.77 -21.94 21.95
C ALA A 658 8.33 -23.30 21.36
N ALA A 659 8.29 -23.38 20.03
CA ALA A 659 8.32 -24.57 19.18
C ALA A 659 8.00 -25.92 19.87
N LYS A 660 6.78 -26.09 20.37
CA LYS A 660 6.25 -27.43 20.64
C LYS A 660 5.54 -27.93 19.39
N ASP A 661 6.15 -28.98 18.83
CA ASP A 661 5.53 -30.03 18.04
C ASP A 661 4.95 -29.70 16.66
N PHE A 662 5.82 -29.45 15.68
CA PHE A 662 5.46 -29.66 14.26
C PHE A 662 4.99 -31.10 13.98
N ARG A 663 5.47 -32.07 14.78
CA ARG A 663 5.14 -33.50 14.66
C ARG A 663 3.81 -33.90 15.31
N ASN A 664 3.17 -33.03 16.07
CA ASN A 664 1.88 -33.33 16.70
C ASN A 664 0.78 -32.52 15.96
N PRO A 665 0.03 -33.14 15.05
CA PRO A 665 -1.00 -32.43 14.30
C PRO A 665 -2.10 -32.00 15.25
N ASP A 666 -2.39 -30.69 15.27
CA ASP A 666 -3.55 -30.15 15.95
C ASP A 666 -4.81 -30.59 15.21
N LEU A 667 -5.33 -31.76 15.59
CA LEU A 667 -6.52 -32.39 14.99
C LEU A 667 -7.76 -31.48 15.07
N THR A 668 -7.79 -30.52 16.00
CA THR A 668 -8.90 -29.56 16.10
C THR A 668 -8.86 -28.49 15.01
N LYS A 669 -7.66 -28.18 14.48
CA LYS A 669 -7.44 -27.20 13.41
C LYS A 669 -7.45 -27.80 12.00
N GLN A 670 -7.08 -29.08 11.83
CA GLN A 670 -7.09 -29.77 10.54
C GLN A 670 -8.50 -30.28 10.16
N GLN A 671 -9.48 -29.38 10.11
CA GLN A 671 -10.82 -29.70 9.63
C GLN A 671 -10.86 -29.57 8.10
N TRP A 672 -11.14 -30.67 7.43
CA TRP A 672 -11.32 -30.71 5.98
C TRP A 672 -12.76 -30.33 5.63
N CYS A 673 -12.93 -29.19 4.98
CA CYS A 673 -14.24 -28.70 4.58
C CYS A 673 -14.31 -28.33 3.10
N ILE A 674 -15.43 -28.64 2.44
CA ILE A 674 -15.75 -28.07 1.13
C ILE A 674 -16.32 -26.66 1.38
N SER A 675 -15.68 -25.64 0.83
CA SER A 675 -16.11 -24.23 0.96
C SER A 675 -15.82 -23.44 -0.32
N ARG A 676 -16.46 -22.27 -0.47
CA ARG A 676 -16.21 -21.36 -1.61
C ARG A 676 -14.97 -20.50 -1.35
N VAL A 677 -14.16 -20.30 -2.38
CA VAL A 677 -12.95 -19.48 -2.28
C VAL A 677 -13.30 -17.99 -2.13
N VAL A 678 -12.77 -17.36 -1.07
CA VAL A 678 -13.07 -15.98 -0.65
C VAL A 678 -11.90 -14.99 -0.85
N SER A 679 -10.89 -15.32 -1.66
CA SER A 679 -9.62 -14.57 -1.68
C SER A 679 -9.77 -13.07 -2.04
N ARG A 680 -8.99 -12.21 -1.35
CA ARG A 680 -8.84 -10.77 -1.61
C ARG A 680 -7.45 -10.42 -2.17
N GLY A 681 -6.76 -11.40 -2.79
CA GLY A 681 -5.37 -11.29 -3.24
C GLY A 681 -5.06 -12.29 -4.37
N ARG A 682 -3.82 -12.79 -4.46
CA ARG A 682 -3.44 -13.81 -5.47
C ARG A 682 -4.36 -15.03 -5.38
N THR A 683 -4.86 -15.49 -6.52
CA THR A 683 -5.76 -16.65 -6.62
C THR A 683 -5.08 -17.89 -6.02
N PRO A 684 -5.72 -18.60 -5.06
CA PRO A 684 -5.13 -19.81 -4.51
C PRO A 684 -5.06 -20.88 -5.60
N ALA A 685 -4.00 -21.69 -5.56
CA ALA A 685 -3.84 -22.84 -6.45
C ALA A 685 -4.09 -24.14 -5.69
N CYS A 686 -4.44 -25.20 -6.44
CA CYS A 686 -4.53 -26.54 -5.90
C CYS A 686 -3.20 -26.95 -5.27
N SER A 687 -3.27 -27.50 -4.08
CA SER A 687 -2.11 -27.94 -3.30
C SER A 687 -1.69 -29.38 -3.63
N GLY A 688 -2.39 -30.05 -4.53
CA GLY A 688 -2.03 -31.37 -5.02
C GLY A 688 -0.80 -31.33 -5.94
N ARG A 689 0.17 -32.22 -5.71
CA ARG A 689 1.50 -32.23 -6.36
C ARG A 689 1.48 -32.14 -7.89
N ASN A 690 0.47 -32.74 -8.54
CA ASN A 690 0.35 -32.80 -10.00
C ASN A 690 -0.82 -31.96 -10.54
N CYS A 691 -1.34 -31.01 -9.77
CA CYS A 691 -2.46 -30.16 -10.17
C CYS A 691 -2.04 -28.70 -10.22
N SER A 692 -2.19 -28.07 -11.39
CA SER A 692 -1.90 -26.65 -11.63
C SER A 692 -3.14 -25.75 -11.60
N ARG A 693 -4.31 -26.29 -11.22
CA ARG A 693 -5.56 -25.54 -11.19
C ARG A 693 -5.46 -24.36 -10.24
N GLN A 694 -5.87 -23.18 -10.71
CA GLN A 694 -6.10 -22.00 -9.89
C GLN A 694 -7.58 -21.85 -9.60
N PHE A 695 -7.92 -21.36 -8.41
CA PHE A 695 -9.30 -21.13 -8.00
C PHE A 695 -9.64 -19.64 -8.11
N GLU A 696 -10.78 -19.36 -8.74
CA GLU A 696 -11.37 -18.04 -8.77
C GLU A 696 -12.26 -17.79 -7.56
N ARG A 697 -12.63 -16.52 -7.33
CA ARG A 697 -13.51 -16.16 -6.22
C ARG A 697 -14.90 -16.78 -6.44
N GLY A 698 -15.34 -17.61 -5.50
CA GLY A 698 -16.61 -18.33 -5.58
C GLY A 698 -16.48 -19.79 -6.00
N ASP A 699 -15.32 -20.23 -6.49
CA ASP A 699 -15.08 -21.65 -6.81
C ASP A 699 -15.18 -22.54 -5.58
N LEU A 700 -15.67 -23.76 -5.76
CA LEU A 700 -15.64 -24.79 -4.73
C LEU A 700 -14.26 -25.44 -4.65
N SER A 701 -13.72 -25.49 -3.42
CA SER A 701 -12.46 -26.16 -3.11
C SER A 701 -12.58 -26.87 -1.77
N ILE A 702 -11.81 -27.94 -1.58
CA ILE A 702 -11.61 -28.53 -0.26
C ILE A 702 -10.53 -27.72 0.45
N GLN A 703 -10.86 -27.18 1.60
CA GLN A 703 -10.03 -26.29 2.39
C GLN A 703 -9.65 -26.96 3.71
N VAL A 704 -8.39 -26.79 4.12
CA VAL A 704 -7.89 -27.27 5.41
C VAL A 704 -6.73 -26.37 5.87
N SER A 705 -6.71 -26.05 7.17
CA SER A 705 -5.64 -25.27 7.79
C SER A 705 -4.61 -26.20 8.44
N ALA A 706 -3.34 -26.03 8.12
CA ALA A 706 -2.25 -26.80 8.72
C ALA A 706 -0.96 -25.97 8.84
N HIS A 707 -0.02 -26.42 9.68
CA HIS A 707 1.28 -25.77 9.81
C HIS A 707 2.15 -26.12 8.59
N TRP A 708 2.90 -25.13 8.14
CA TRP A 708 3.87 -25.24 7.05
C TRP A 708 5.22 -24.71 7.51
N ILE A 709 6.30 -25.38 7.13
CA ILE A 709 7.67 -24.89 7.30
C ILE A 709 8.12 -24.26 5.98
N PRO A 710 8.30 -22.93 5.92
CA PRO A 710 8.84 -22.27 4.75
C PRO A 710 10.24 -22.78 4.41
N PRO A 711 10.65 -22.78 3.13
CA PRO A 711 11.98 -23.23 2.71
C PRO A 711 13.10 -22.28 3.15
N HIS A 712 12.77 -21.07 3.62
CA HIS A 712 13.73 -20.05 4.03
C HIS A 712 13.98 -20.10 5.54
N GLU A 713 15.24 -19.95 5.94
CA GLU A 713 15.66 -19.85 7.34
C GLU A 713 15.62 -18.39 7.81
N THR A 714 15.45 -18.17 9.11
CA THR A 714 15.63 -16.83 9.69
C THR A 714 17.09 -16.38 9.59
N LYS A 715 17.37 -15.09 9.86
CA LYS A 715 18.75 -14.57 9.89
C LYS A 715 19.69 -15.36 10.83
N ASP A 716 19.12 -16.08 11.80
CA ASP A 716 19.84 -16.91 12.77
C ASP A 716 19.92 -18.39 12.36
N GLY A 717 19.59 -18.74 11.10
CA GLY A 717 19.62 -20.12 10.59
C GLY A 717 18.54 -21.04 11.15
N LYS A 718 17.48 -20.49 11.78
CA LYS A 718 16.40 -21.29 12.40
C LYS A 718 15.22 -21.43 11.44
N LYS A 719 14.69 -22.65 11.34
CA LYS A 719 13.40 -22.91 10.68
C LYS A 719 12.26 -22.52 11.61
N PHE A 720 11.21 -21.93 11.06
CA PHE A 720 10.00 -21.54 11.78
C PHE A 720 8.77 -22.13 11.10
N THR A 721 7.66 -22.24 11.83
CA THR A 721 6.38 -22.76 11.32
C THR A 721 5.38 -21.61 11.15
N VAL A 722 4.54 -21.70 10.14
CA VAL A 722 3.43 -20.77 9.89
C VAL A 722 2.14 -21.52 9.66
N ASP A 723 1.01 -20.95 10.08
CA ASP A 723 -0.31 -21.46 9.72
C ASP A 723 -0.60 -21.14 8.24
N ARG A 724 -0.99 -22.17 7.47
CA ARG A 724 -1.32 -22.05 6.06
C ARG A 724 -2.64 -22.74 5.74
N ASN A 725 -3.48 -22.07 4.97
CA ASN A 725 -4.69 -22.66 4.41
C ASN A 725 -4.36 -23.28 3.06
N TYR A 726 -4.63 -24.59 2.94
CA TYR A 726 -4.47 -25.35 1.71
C TYR A 726 -5.80 -25.46 1.00
N HIS A 727 -5.74 -25.39 -0.33
CA HIS A 727 -6.90 -25.56 -1.22
C HIS A 727 -6.65 -26.74 -2.13
N PHE A 728 -7.61 -27.65 -2.23
CA PHE A 728 -7.57 -28.81 -3.11
C PHE A 728 -8.78 -28.84 -4.03
N CYS A 729 -8.62 -29.43 -5.21
CA CYS A 729 -9.74 -29.70 -6.10
C CYS A 729 -10.70 -30.72 -5.45
N LEU A 730 -11.94 -30.75 -5.93
CA LEU A 730 -12.92 -31.78 -5.62
C LEU A 730 -12.58 -33.12 -6.30
N GLN A 731 -11.33 -33.57 -6.23
CA GLN A 731 -10.87 -34.83 -6.82
C GLN A 731 -10.00 -35.58 -5.83
N TRP A 732 -10.25 -36.87 -5.65
CA TRP A 732 -9.52 -37.70 -4.68
C TRP A 732 -8.01 -37.72 -4.95
N SER A 733 -7.61 -37.74 -6.22
CA SER A 733 -6.20 -37.70 -6.66
C SER A 733 -5.44 -36.45 -6.18
N CYS A 734 -6.13 -35.32 -5.99
CA CYS A 734 -5.55 -34.10 -5.44
C CYS A 734 -5.33 -34.18 -3.92
N LEU A 735 -6.17 -34.93 -3.20
CA LEU A 735 -6.16 -35.04 -1.74
C LEU A 735 -5.15 -36.07 -1.22
N GLN A 736 -4.81 -37.08 -2.02
CA GLN A 736 -3.84 -38.12 -1.65
C GLN A 736 -2.41 -37.59 -1.49
N ASN A 737 -2.09 -36.47 -2.15
CA ASN A 737 -0.75 -35.93 -2.21
C ASN A 737 -0.58 -34.75 -1.24
N ILE A 738 -0.08 -35.04 -0.05
CA ILE A 738 0.15 -34.05 1.01
C ILE A 738 1.28 -33.10 0.58
N PRO A 739 1.10 -31.77 0.69
CA PRO A 739 2.12 -30.79 0.37
C PRO A 739 3.40 -30.97 1.20
N ALA A 740 4.56 -30.87 0.56
CA ALA A 740 5.85 -30.99 1.23
C ALA A 740 6.02 -29.93 2.33
N ASN A 741 6.70 -30.31 3.43
CA ASN A 741 6.95 -29.46 4.60
C ASN A 741 5.67 -28.96 5.30
N SER A 742 4.55 -29.66 5.13
CA SER A 742 3.32 -29.46 5.90
C SER A 742 3.16 -30.57 6.94
N ASN A 743 2.46 -30.28 8.05
CA ASN A 743 2.08 -31.29 9.04
C ASN A 743 0.68 -31.87 8.79
N LEU A 744 0.17 -31.71 7.57
CA LEU A 744 -1.18 -32.07 7.16
C LEU A 744 -1.30 -33.60 7.09
N GLN A 745 -2.30 -34.18 7.74
CA GLN A 745 -2.53 -35.64 7.70
C GLN A 745 -3.29 -36.06 6.43
N VAL A 746 -3.35 -37.37 6.16
CA VAL A 746 -4.19 -37.93 5.08
C VAL A 746 -5.65 -37.46 5.30
N PRO A 747 -6.40 -37.13 4.23
CA PRO A 747 -7.80 -36.71 4.35
C PRO A 747 -8.64 -37.73 5.15
N PRO A 748 -9.54 -37.27 6.04
CA PRO A 748 -10.38 -38.14 6.85
C PRO A 748 -11.39 -38.92 6.00
N SER A 749 -11.95 -39.98 6.57
CA SER A 749 -13.03 -40.79 5.98
C SER A 749 -14.37 -40.06 5.83
N ALA A 750 -14.44 -38.79 6.24
CA ALA A 750 -15.60 -37.92 6.12
C ALA A 750 -15.14 -36.45 5.96
N ILE A 751 -15.36 -35.85 4.80
CA ILE A 751 -15.10 -34.44 4.51
C ILE A 751 -16.38 -33.66 4.79
N LYS A 752 -16.31 -32.63 5.63
CA LYS A 752 -17.49 -31.85 6.00
C LYS A 752 -17.84 -30.86 4.89
N LEU A 753 -19.12 -30.58 4.71
CA LEU A 753 -19.55 -29.43 3.94
C LEU A 753 -19.60 -28.20 4.85
N ASP A 754 -19.00 -27.08 4.45
CA ASP A 754 -19.09 -25.84 5.23
C ASP A 754 -20.57 -25.42 5.34
N GLU A 755 -21.04 -25.27 6.58
CA GLU A 755 -22.44 -24.96 6.94
C GLU A 755 -22.97 -23.72 6.24
N ILE A 756 -22.08 -22.79 5.87
CA ILE A 756 -22.42 -21.55 5.18
C ILE A 756 -22.75 -21.80 3.71
N ILE A 757 -22.13 -22.78 3.06
CA ILE A 757 -22.30 -23.02 1.62
C ILE A 757 -23.36 -24.06 1.31
N GLY A 758 -23.64 -25.00 2.22
CA GLY A 758 -24.61 -26.08 2.02
C GLY A 758 -25.95 -25.61 1.45
N PRO A 759 -26.58 -24.55 1.99
CA PRO A 759 -27.84 -24.01 1.47
C PRO A 759 -27.72 -23.26 0.13
N SER A 760 -26.52 -23.01 -0.36
CA SER A 760 -26.21 -22.20 -1.56
C SER A 760 -25.56 -22.99 -2.70
N LEU A 761 -25.53 -24.31 -2.58
CA LEU A 761 -25.05 -25.20 -3.63
C LEU A 761 -26.11 -25.27 -4.75
N SER A 762 -25.69 -25.03 -5.99
CA SER A 762 -26.52 -25.27 -7.17
C SER A 762 -26.57 -26.76 -7.50
N SER A 763 -27.53 -27.20 -8.32
CA SER A 763 -27.57 -28.61 -8.80
C SER A 763 -26.25 -29.02 -9.47
N GLN A 764 -25.62 -28.12 -10.23
CA GLN A 764 -24.30 -28.35 -10.84
C GLN A 764 -23.18 -28.53 -9.81
N ASP A 765 -23.29 -27.89 -8.64
CA ASP A 765 -22.32 -28.06 -7.57
C ASP A 765 -22.46 -29.42 -6.87
N TYR A 766 -23.70 -29.89 -6.69
CA TYR A 766 -23.97 -31.25 -6.20
C TYR A 766 -23.45 -32.31 -7.18
N ASP A 767 -23.69 -32.15 -8.48
CA ASP A 767 -23.20 -33.07 -9.51
C ASP A 767 -21.66 -33.16 -9.49
N LYS A 768 -20.97 -32.02 -9.34
CA LYS A 768 -19.50 -31.96 -9.23
C LYS A 768 -18.96 -32.61 -7.96
N ILE A 769 -19.70 -32.57 -6.86
CA ILE A 769 -19.28 -33.20 -5.60
C ILE A 769 -19.53 -34.72 -5.67
N LEU A 770 -20.65 -35.14 -6.27
CA LEU A 770 -21.06 -36.54 -6.37
C LEU A 770 -20.30 -37.31 -7.46
N SER A 771 -19.88 -36.64 -8.55
CA SER A 771 -19.18 -37.29 -9.67
C SER A 771 -17.85 -37.93 -9.29
N GLU A 772 -17.26 -37.53 -8.17
CA GLU A 772 -15.89 -37.90 -7.77
C GLU A 772 -15.85 -38.85 -6.56
N ASN A 773 -17.00 -39.41 -6.14
CA ASN A 773 -17.14 -40.36 -5.02
C ASN A 773 -16.42 -39.91 -3.73
N LEU A 774 -16.38 -38.61 -3.47
CA LEU A 774 -15.75 -38.08 -2.26
C LEU A 774 -16.59 -38.48 -1.05
N PRO A 775 -15.95 -38.89 0.07
CA PRO A 775 -16.68 -39.27 1.28
C PRO A 775 -17.18 -38.00 2.01
N VAL A 776 -18.21 -37.37 1.46
CA VAL A 776 -18.77 -36.12 1.99
C VAL A 776 -19.78 -36.42 3.07
N GLN A 777 -19.57 -35.85 4.27
CA GLN A 777 -20.57 -35.83 5.31
C GLN A 777 -21.53 -34.69 5.04
N TRP A 778 -22.66 -35.04 4.42
CA TRP A 778 -23.78 -34.13 4.24
C TRP A 778 -24.38 -33.79 5.60
N LEU A 779 -24.57 -32.50 5.87
CA LEU A 779 -25.31 -32.04 7.04
C LEU A 779 -26.75 -32.52 6.87
N LYS A 780 -27.22 -33.37 7.80
CA LYS A 780 -28.57 -33.93 7.80
C LYS A 780 -29.64 -32.86 7.99
#